data_AF-A0A5C6TAQ9-F1
#
_entry.id   AF-A0A5C6TAQ9-F1
#
_cell.length_a   1.000
_cell.length_b   1.000
_cell.length_c   1.000
_cell.angle_alpha   90.00
_cell.angle_beta   90.00
_cell.angle_gamma   90.00
#
_symmetry.space_group_name_H-M   'P 1'
#
loop_
_entity.id
_entity.type
_entity.pdbx_description
1 polymer ?
#
loop_
_entity_poly.entity_id
_entity_poly.type
_entity_poly.pdbx_seq_one_letter_code
_entity_poly.pdbx_strand_id
1 'polypeptide(L)'
;MKVVLVSGGVISGVGKGIIASSAGLLLKTLGLRVTAIKTDPYINTDAGLLNPLEHGECFVLDDGGETDLDLGNYERYLGIQLSRDSNITTGKIYQQVIEKERRGDYLGKTVQVVPHITDAIQNWIERVAKIPVDASGESPDVCIIELGGTIGDLESGPFVEALSQLRHRLGRDNFLSISVSYVPIINGEEKTKPTQHAIRQVRSAGLIPDVIACRCERELDVATITKIARSCQVEDEQVIGVRNMDTIYQVPLLLEQEGLLKLLRKGLALEKLEVAPPMAQKGQALWDLWKKTVVPDRHLEPVNIVLVGKYVSLDDSYLSVHKALEHSAMRCKRKLNLISVDSEHLEPDMQQKDPRKFHEAWAHVVRAQGIIVPGGFGTRGIRGMVDVAKWARERKLPYLGICLGMQTAVIEYARNVMGLKDATSEEFSATAEHKVVIFMPEGSKEKMGGTMRLGSRTSHFKPGTEWSKLRALYGGADVVEERHRHRYEVNPDYIEDLEKAGLSLTSMDDQGVRVETIELKDHPFFVGLQAHPEYKSKTLAPAPSLLGLVAASSGCLDEIIEAARVKKEATNGTQIRCLHIHEYQSQKLMKQVKETTGQKDHRDLTIPLYMEKAVEHEEKWRLTMAVDRERYRPIIKIRDTKDPQGLPNALYERAFQEVFEFSLSTGITEELLTDIAQSFHLGKGSRDSLREVIRRLFSIFQEKDALSLETDLLFLKDGKFMCNNSDFFFDDAARERQRKLFFLRDKKQEIPEELRAEKHGLVYVHMDGNIGNVVNGAGLAMATNDAISLYGGSSANFLDAGGQATKETMLQAFKIIMSDKRVKAILVNIYGGITRCDMIAESIIAAASELGPLKVPMVVRLQGTNSEAGLKLLKDATLNIHVEADFGKAAQEAVRLADIGAKAES
;
A
#
# COMPACT_ATOMS: atom_id res chain seq x y z
N MET A 1 -29.09 12.38 14.78
CA MET A 1 -28.20 12.10 13.63
C MET A 1 -26.94 12.91 13.82
N LYS A 2 -25.79 12.25 13.95
CA LYS A 2 -24.48 12.92 13.95
C LYS A 2 -23.89 12.87 12.53
N VAL A 3 -23.21 13.93 12.09
CA VAL A 3 -22.65 14.05 10.74
C VAL A 3 -21.18 14.43 10.79
N VAL A 4 -20.35 13.73 10.01
CA VAL A 4 -19.00 14.16 9.67
C VAL A 4 -18.98 14.51 8.19
N LEU A 5 -18.85 15.80 7.85
CA LEU A 5 -18.68 16.26 6.49
C LEU A 5 -17.19 16.29 6.13
N VAL A 6 -16.80 15.60 5.07
CA VAL A 6 -15.46 15.70 4.47
C VAL A 6 -15.56 16.43 3.14
N SER A 7 -14.74 17.46 2.96
CA SER A 7 -14.70 18.28 1.74
C SER A 7 -13.26 18.63 1.35
N GLY A 8 -13.03 19.12 0.13
CA GLY A 8 -11.70 19.52 -0.32
C GLY A 8 -11.72 20.78 -1.18
N GLY A 9 -10.60 21.52 -1.20
CA GLY A 9 -10.55 22.85 -1.83
C GLY A 9 -9.32 23.20 -2.67
N VAL A 10 -8.32 22.33 -2.79
CA VAL A 10 -7.09 22.66 -3.57
C VAL A 10 -7.04 21.93 -4.91
N ILE A 11 -7.20 20.60 -4.88
CA ILE A 11 -7.17 19.73 -6.07
C ILE A 11 -8.17 18.59 -5.90
N SER A 12 -8.67 18.07 -7.01
CA SER A 12 -9.31 16.74 -7.03
C SER A 12 -8.26 15.66 -6.75
N GLY A 13 -8.67 14.51 -6.23
CA GLY A 13 -7.75 13.39 -5.94
C GLY A 13 -6.84 13.53 -4.71
N VAL A 14 -7.02 14.56 -3.87
CA VAL A 14 -6.20 14.78 -2.64
C VAL A 14 -6.33 13.68 -1.57
N GLY A 15 -7.30 12.77 -1.72
CA GLY A 15 -7.56 11.67 -0.79
C GLY A 15 -8.78 11.85 0.13
N LYS A 16 -9.81 12.60 -0.30
CA LYS A 16 -11.05 12.82 0.45
C LYS A 16 -11.72 11.51 0.89
N GLY A 17 -11.98 10.60 -0.05
CA GLY A 17 -12.58 9.29 0.23
C GLY A 17 -11.80 8.44 1.25
N ILE A 18 -10.46 8.53 1.26
CA ILE A 18 -9.62 7.83 2.25
C ILE A 18 -9.77 8.45 3.64
N ILE A 19 -9.76 9.78 3.76
CA ILE A 19 -9.98 10.46 5.05
C ILE A 19 -11.39 10.18 5.58
N ALA A 20 -12.40 10.27 4.72
CA ALA A 20 -13.79 9.99 5.07
C ALA A 20 -13.99 8.53 5.53
N SER A 21 -13.45 7.57 4.78
CA SER A 21 -13.50 6.15 5.13
C SER A 21 -12.75 5.84 6.43
N SER A 22 -11.58 6.46 6.63
CA SER A 22 -10.77 6.29 7.83
C SER A 22 -11.44 6.89 9.07
N ALA A 23 -12.04 8.07 8.95
CA ALA A 23 -12.83 8.67 10.03
C ALA A 23 -14.01 7.77 10.41
N GLY A 24 -14.71 7.22 9.41
CA GLY A 24 -15.78 6.25 9.65
C GLY A 24 -15.29 4.99 10.35
N LEU A 25 -14.14 4.43 9.95
CA LEU A 25 -13.57 3.25 10.58
C LEU A 25 -13.20 3.52 12.05
N LEU A 26 -12.54 4.64 12.34
CA LEU A 26 -12.21 5.05 13.71
C LEU A 26 -13.45 5.24 14.59
N LEU A 27 -14.58 5.67 14.04
CA LEU A 27 -15.83 5.72 14.77
C LEU A 27 -16.40 4.31 15.03
N LYS A 28 -16.27 3.38 14.09
CA LYS A 28 -16.67 1.98 14.29
C LYS A 28 -15.83 1.28 15.37
N THR A 29 -14.58 1.68 15.59
CA THR A 29 -13.78 1.12 16.70
C THR A 29 -14.36 1.46 18.07
N LEU A 30 -15.18 2.51 18.16
CA LEU A 30 -15.92 2.85 19.38
C LEU A 30 -17.15 1.96 19.61
N GLY A 31 -17.49 1.09 18.65
CA GLY A 31 -18.73 0.32 18.65
C GLY A 31 -19.90 1.03 17.98
N LEU A 32 -19.70 2.21 17.39
CA LEU A 32 -20.78 2.98 16.73
C LEU A 32 -21.14 2.38 15.38
N ARG A 33 -22.42 2.51 15.00
CA ARG A 33 -22.90 2.23 13.64
C ARG A 33 -22.66 3.44 12.76
N VAL A 34 -22.02 3.21 11.63
CA VAL A 34 -21.59 4.27 10.71
C VAL A 34 -22.11 3.97 9.31
N THR A 35 -22.70 4.98 8.68
CA THR A 35 -23.09 4.98 7.27
C THR A 35 -22.32 6.05 6.50
N ALA A 36 -22.37 5.99 5.17
CA ALA A 36 -21.69 6.94 4.29
C ALA A 36 -22.62 7.41 3.17
N ILE A 37 -22.50 8.69 2.80
CA ILE A 37 -23.16 9.32 1.66
C ILE A 37 -22.11 10.08 0.85
N LYS A 38 -22.03 9.79 -0.45
CA LYS A 38 -21.22 10.56 -1.40
C LYS A 38 -22.11 11.53 -2.15
N THR A 39 -21.71 12.79 -2.19
CA THR A 39 -22.33 13.82 -3.03
C THR A 39 -21.41 14.12 -4.21
N ASP A 40 -21.93 13.94 -5.41
CA ASP A 40 -21.23 14.11 -6.67
C ASP A 40 -21.82 15.29 -7.44
N PRO A 41 -21.03 16.34 -7.67
CA PRO A 41 -21.55 17.53 -8.35
C PRO A 41 -21.75 17.34 -9.87
N TYR A 42 -21.34 16.21 -10.45
CA TYR A 42 -21.57 15.94 -11.88
C TYR A 42 -23.05 15.75 -12.22
N ILE A 43 -23.40 16.01 -13.50
CA ILE A 43 -24.80 16.05 -13.98
C ILE A 43 -25.39 14.66 -14.25
N ASN A 44 -24.57 13.67 -14.61
CA ASN A 44 -25.05 12.29 -14.82
C ASN A 44 -25.87 11.79 -13.62
N THR A 45 -26.95 11.04 -13.89
CA THR A 45 -27.79 10.45 -12.84
C THR A 45 -27.06 9.34 -12.08
N ASP A 46 -26.17 8.63 -12.77
CA ASP A 46 -25.36 7.53 -12.24
C ASP A 46 -24.04 7.43 -13.02
N ALA A 47 -23.16 6.55 -12.57
CA ALA A 47 -21.86 6.32 -13.19
C ALA A 47 -21.89 5.25 -14.30
N GLY A 48 -23.03 4.61 -14.56
CA GLY A 48 -23.12 3.39 -15.37
C GLY A 48 -22.73 3.59 -16.84
N LEU A 49 -22.97 4.77 -17.38
CA LEU A 49 -22.65 5.12 -18.77
C LEU A 49 -21.34 5.89 -18.93
N LEU A 50 -20.59 6.10 -17.86
CA LEU A 50 -19.30 6.78 -17.92
C LEU A 50 -18.25 5.85 -18.52
N ASN A 51 -17.34 6.43 -19.31
CA ASN A 51 -16.22 5.70 -19.87
C ASN A 51 -15.20 5.40 -18.75
N PRO A 52 -14.81 4.13 -18.53
CA PRO A 52 -13.81 3.79 -17.53
C PRO A 52 -12.47 4.53 -17.69
N LEU A 53 -12.11 4.90 -18.91
CA LEU A 53 -10.88 5.65 -19.20
C LEU A 53 -10.96 7.16 -18.87
N GLU A 54 -12.14 7.68 -18.54
CA GLU A 54 -12.34 9.10 -18.22
C GLU A 54 -12.64 9.33 -16.75
N HIS A 55 -13.52 8.51 -16.16
CA HIS A 55 -13.99 8.68 -14.78
C HIS A 55 -13.53 7.55 -13.84
N GLY A 56 -12.75 6.59 -14.35
CA GLY A 56 -12.43 5.37 -13.63
C GLY A 56 -13.57 4.36 -13.63
N GLU A 57 -13.39 3.27 -12.90
CA GLU A 57 -14.36 2.18 -12.83
C GLU A 57 -15.72 2.61 -12.22
N CYS A 58 -16.81 2.07 -12.77
CA CYS A 58 -18.15 2.12 -12.15
C CYS A 58 -18.25 1.06 -11.02
N PHE A 59 -18.60 1.48 -9.80
CA PHE A 59 -18.82 0.58 -8.67
C PHE A 59 -20.28 0.16 -8.56
N VAL A 60 -20.54 -1.15 -8.47
CA VAL A 60 -21.90 -1.71 -8.41
C VAL A 60 -22.26 -2.09 -6.98
N LEU A 61 -23.47 -1.70 -6.56
CA LEU A 61 -24.04 -2.01 -5.25
C LEU A 61 -24.99 -3.22 -5.28
N ASP A 62 -25.35 -3.75 -4.11
CA ASP A 62 -26.20 -4.95 -4.01
C ASP A 62 -27.59 -4.74 -4.62
N ASP A 63 -28.13 -3.52 -4.52
CA ASP A 63 -29.41 -3.15 -5.13
C ASP A 63 -29.31 -2.86 -6.63
N GLY A 64 -28.15 -3.02 -7.24
CA GLY A 64 -27.89 -2.70 -8.65
C GLY A 64 -27.68 -1.21 -8.93
N GLY A 65 -27.39 -0.40 -7.91
CA GLY A 65 -26.92 0.96 -8.12
C GLY A 65 -25.56 0.97 -8.83
N GLU A 66 -25.45 1.70 -9.93
CA GLU A 66 -24.20 2.03 -10.60
C GLU A 66 -23.69 3.37 -10.07
N THR A 67 -22.54 3.37 -9.40
CA THR A 67 -22.10 4.50 -8.58
C THR A 67 -20.63 4.83 -8.79
N ASP A 68 -20.22 5.99 -8.28
CA ASP A 68 -18.83 6.42 -8.25
C ASP A 68 -17.95 5.44 -7.45
N LEU A 69 -16.69 5.35 -7.85
CA LEU A 69 -15.69 4.43 -7.31
C LEU A 69 -15.45 4.60 -5.81
N ASP A 70 -15.62 5.84 -5.32
CA ASP A 70 -15.46 6.19 -3.90
C ASP A 70 -16.41 5.43 -2.99
N LEU A 71 -17.59 5.00 -3.47
CA LEU A 71 -18.49 4.17 -2.67
C LEU A 71 -17.88 2.82 -2.29
N GLY A 72 -17.03 2.28 -3.16
CA GLY A 72 -16.28 1.07 -2.87
C GLY A 72 -15.30 1.25 -1.71
N ASN A 73 -14.72 2.44 -1.52
CA ASN A 73 -13.84 2.71 -0.37
C ASN A 73 -14.61 2.60 0.95
N TYR A 74 -15.83 3.14 1.01
CA TYR A 74 -16.68 3.06 2.20
C TYR A 74 -17.05 1.61 2.55
N GLU A 75 -17.52 0.81 1.58
CA GLU A 75 -17.86 -0.59 1.84
C GLU A 75 -16.64 -1.42 2.27
N ARG A 76 -15.46 -1.16 1.69
CA ARG A 76 -14.20 -1.86 2.00
C ARG A 76 -13.65 -1.58 3.39
N TYR A 77 -13.69 -0.32 3.82
CA TYR A 77 -13.17 0.11 5.12
C TYR A 77 -14.17 -0.19 6.23
N LEU A 78 -15.43 0.18 6.02
CA LEU A 78 -16.44 0.11 7.07
C LEU A 78 -17.07 -1.28 7.17
N GLY A 79 -16.94 -2.11 6.12
CA GLY A 79 -17.57 -3.42 6.07
C GLY A 79 -19.10 -3.38 6.00
N ILE A 80 -19.67 -2.26 5.54
CA ILE A 80 -21.11 -2.02 5.38
C ILE A 80 -21.60 -2.37 3.96
N GLN A 81 -22.91 -2.27 3.73
CA GLN A 81 -23.56 -2.41 2.43
C GLN A 81 -24.38 -1.15 2.15
N LEU A 82 -23.95 -0.38 1.16
CA LEU A 82 -24.61 0.84 0.72
C LEU A 82 -25.66 0.54 -0.35
N SER A 83 -26.54 1.51 -0.61
CA SER A 83 -27.54 1.43 -1.69
C SER A 83 -27.34 2.56 -2.70
N ARG A 84 -28.05 2.49 -3.83
CA ARG A 84 -28.01 3.54 -4.88
C ARG A 84 -28.31 4.95 -4.33
N ASP A 85 -29.01 5.02 -3.21
CA ASP A 85 -29.40 6.26 -2.54
C ASP A 85 -28.26 6.87 -1.72
N SER A 86 -27.23 6.09 -1.38
CA SER A 86 -26.00 6.56 -0.73
C SER A 86 -25.12 7.39 -1.69
N ASN A 87 -25.42 7.37 -2.99
CA ASN A 87 -24.79 8.23 -3.99
C ASN A 87 -25.78 9.29 -4.48
N ILE A 88 -25.49 10.56 -4.20
CA ILE A 88 -26.31 11.70 -4.60
C ILE A 88 -25.58 12.41 -5.74
N THR A 89 -26.23 12.58 -6.88
CA THR A 89 -25.68 13.36 -8.01
C THR A 89 -26.53 14.59 -8.28
N THR A 90 -25.97 15.60 -8.97
CA THR A 90 -26.76 16.75 -9.46
C THR A 90 -27.92 16.26 -10.31
N GLY A 91 -27.68 15.30 -11.20
CA GLY A 91 -28.72 14.71 -12.07
C GLY A 91 -29.90 14.12 -11.29
N LYS A 92 -29.63 13.30 -10.28
CA LYS A 92 -30.68 12.66 -9.44
C LYS A 92 -31.55 13.70 -8.75
N ILE A 93 -30.94 14.71 -8.15
CA ILE A 93 -31.68 15.76 -7.42
C ILE A 93 -32.51 16.60 -8.38
N TYR A 94 -31.93 17.02 -9.51
CA TYR A 94 -32.64 17.85 -10.48
C TYR A 94 -33.79 17.08 -11.11
N GLN A 95 -33.58 15.81 -11.47
CA GLN A 95 -34.64 14.94 -11.96
C GLN A 95 -35.79 14.84 -10.94
N GLN A 96 -35.49 14.55 -9.68
CA GLN A 96 -36.49 14.45 -8.62
C GLN A 96 -37.30 15.75 -8.47
N VAL A 97 -36.65 16.91 -8.48
CA VAL A 97 -37.31 18.21 -8.33
C VAL A 97 -38.15 18.57 -9.55
N ILE A 98 -37.67 18.29 -10.76
CA ILE A 98 -38.43 18.49 -12.00
C ILE A 98 -39.67 17.59 -12.02
N GLU A 99 -39.56 16.32 -11.61
CA GLU A 99 -40.70 15.40 -11.55
C GLU A 99 -41.75 15.84 -10.52
N LYS A 100 -41.33 16.39 -9.37
CA LYS A 100 -42.22 16.97 -8.35
C LYS A 100 -42.92 18.23 -8.86
N GLU A 101 -42.21 19.08 -9.60
CA GLU A 101 -42.79 20.25 -10.26
C GLU A 101 -43.90 19.87 -11.23
N ARG A 102 -43.64 18.90 -12.12
CA ARG A 102 -44.64 18.40 -13.08
C ARG A 102 -45.86 17.75 -12.42
N ARG A 103 -45.68 17.15 -11.24
CA ARG A 103 -46.77 16.55 -10.45
C ARG A 103 -47.63 17.60 -9.74
N GLY A 104 -47.14 18.83 -9.61
CA GLY A 104 -47.83 19.92 -8.91
C GLY A 104 -47.50 20.02 -7.42
N ASP A 105 -46.46 19.33 -6.93
CA ASP A 105 -46.12 19.25 -5.50
C ASP A 105 -45.74 20.62 -4.90
N TYR A 106 -45.30 21.57 -5.75
CA TYR A 106 -44.96 22.94 -5.35
C TYR A 106 -46.13 23.93 -5.49
N LEU A 107 -47.37 23.45 -5.72
CA LEU A 107 -48.60 24.25 -5.78
C LEU A 107 -48.53 25.40 -6.82
N GLY A 108 -47.85 25.17 -7.94
CA GLY A 108 -47.68 26.15 -9.02
C GLY A 108 -46.73 27.31 -8.71
N LYS A 109 -46.02 27.28 -7.57
CA LYS A 109 -44.98 28.27 -7.26
C LYS A 109 -43.73 28.05 -8.11
N THR A 110 -42.98 29.11 -8.35
CA THR A 110 -41.69 29.04 -9.06
C THR A 110 -40.67 28.24 -8.25
N VAL A 111 -40.13 27.19 -8.86
CA VAL A 111 -39.05 26.38 -8.31
C VAL A 111 -37.70 27.03 -8.62
N GLN A 112 -36.81 27.03 -7.63
CA GLN A 112 -35.49 27.69 -7.67
C GLN A 112 -34.44 26.81 -6.98
N VAL A 113 -33.15 27.09 -7.20
CA VAL A 113 -32.06 26.36 -6.52
C VAL A 113 -32.20 26.48 -4.99
N VAL A 114 -32.38 27.69 -4.49
CA VAL A 114 -32.69 27.93 -3.08
C VAL A 114 -34.16 28.35 -2.98
N PRO A 115 -35.00 27.72 -2.13
CA PRO A 115 -34.66 26.60 -1.25
C PRO A 115 -34.88 25.21 -1.88
N HIS A 116 -35.52 25.09 -3.04
CA HIS A 116 -36.10 23.80 -3.47
C HIS A 116 -35.07 22.71 -3.77
N ILE A 117 -33.94 23.03 -4.40
CA ILE A 117 -32.84 22.07 -4.63
C ILE A 117 -32.10 21.80 -3.31
N THR A 118 -31.81 22.84 -2.53
CA THR A 118 -31.10 22.69 -1.24
C THR A 118 -31.92 21.88 -0.23
N ASP A 119 -33.24 22.04 -0.22
CA ASP A 119 -34.17 21.26 0.60
C ASP A 119 -34.24 19.82 0.13
N ALA A 120 -34.24 19.57 -1.19
CA ALA A 120 -34.22 18.23 -1.74
C ALA A 120 -32.95 17.46 -1.32
N ILE A 121 -31.77 18.11 -1.39
CA ILE A 121 -30.50 17.54 -0.93
C ILE A 121 -30.54 17.24 0.58
N GLN A 122 -30.98 18.20 1.39
CA GLN A 122 -31.08 18.06 2.84
C GLN A 122 -32.01 16.91 3.25
N ASN A 123 -33.20 16.84 2.65
CA ASN A 123 -34.18 15.79 2.90
C ASN A 123 -33.65 14.41 2.45
N TRP A 124 -32.89 14.35 1.35
CA TRP A 124 -32.26 13.13 0.90
C TRP A 124 -31.24 12.61 1.92
N ILE A 125 -30.32 13.48 2.36
CA ILE A 125 -29.29 13.15 3.34
C ILE A 125 -29.93 12.61 4.63
N GLU A 126 -30.92 13.30 5.18
CA GLU A 126 -31.56 12.89 6.43
C GLU A 126 -32.34 11.59 6.34
N ARG A 127 -32.94 11.31 5.18
CA ARG A 127 -33.61 10.03 4.93
C ARG A 127 -32.59 8.90 4.87
N VAL A 128 -31.55 9.06 4.03
CA VAL A 128 -30.58 8.01 3.74
C VAL A 128 -29.68 7.72 4.94
N ALA A 129 -29.31 8.73 5.71
CA ALA A 129 -28.50 8.56 6.93
C ALA A 129 -29.15 7.70 8.01
N LYS A 130 -30.47 7.45 7.93
CA LYS A 130 -31.23 6.60 8.85
C LYS A 130 -31.44 5.18 8.32
N ILE A 131 -31.12 4.92 7.05
CA ILE A 131 -31.28 3.59 6.44
C ILE A 131 -30.20 2.67 7.05
N PRO A 132 -30.58 1.50 7.59
CA PRO A 132 -29.60 0.51 8.05
C PRO A 132 -28.72 0.02 6.90
N VAL A 133 -27.41 -0.05 7.14
CA VAL A 133 -26.38 -0.45 6.15
C VAL A 133 -25.55 -1.64 6.63
N ASP A 134 -25.93 -2.26 7.74
CA ASP A 134 -25.28 -3.45 8.25
C ASP A 134 -26.31 -4.46 8.79
N ALA A 135 -25.82 -5.65 9.14
CA ALA A 135 -26.64 -6.76 9.59
C ALA A 135 -27.42 -6.51 10.91
N SER A 136 -27.20 -5.39 11.60
CA SER A 136 -28.00 -5.05 12.79
C SER A 136 -29.44 -4.67 12.43
N GLY A 137 -29.69 -4.16 11.22
CA GLY A 137 -30.99 -3.62 10.84
C GLY A 137 -31.38 -2.34 11.59
N GLU A 138 -30.46 -1.75 12.37
CA GLU A 138 -30.71 -0.54 13.15
C GLU A 138 -30.21 0.72 12.44
N SER A 139 -30.78 1.87 12.82
CA SER A 139 -30.37 3.17 12.28
C SER A 139 -28.91 3.47 12.65
N PRO A 140 -28.10 4.00 11.72
CA PRO A 140 -26.75 4.47 12.00
C PRO A 140 -26.70 5.59 13.06
N ASP A 141 -25.65 5.60 13.87
CA ASP A 141 -25.41 6.63 14.90
C ASP A 141 -24.73 7.87 14.28
N VAL A 142 -23.79 7.63 13.35
CA VAL A 142 -23.04 8.66 12.63
C VAL A 142 -23.11 8.44 11.12
N CYS A 143 -23.30 9.52 10.36
CA CYS A 143 -23.23 9.54 8.90
C CYS A 143 -21.99 10.31 8.45
N ILE A 144 -21.12 9.65 7.68
CA ILE A 144 -20.03 10.30 6.95
C ILE A 144 -20.62 10.85 5.65
N ILE A 145 -20.42 12.13 5.37
CA ILE A 145 -20.79 12.75 4.10
C ILE A 145 -19.51 13.19 3.42
N GLU A 146 -19.27 12.72 2.20
CA GLU A 146 -18.21 13.27 1.35
C GLU A 146 -18.80 14.19 0.29
N LEU A 147 -18.27 15.42 0.24
CA LEU A 147 -18.47 16.34 -0.86
C LEU A 147 -17.41 16.11 -1.93
N GLY A 148 -17.83 15.48 -3.03
CA GLY A 148 -17.04 15.26 -4.24
C GLY A 148 -16.68 16.57 -4.94
N GLY A 149 -15.73 16.49 -5.88
CA GLY A 149 -15.21 17.67 -6.57
C GLY A 149 -14.36 18.57 -5.68
N THR A 150 -14.26 19.85 -6.05
CA THR A 150 -13.59 20.90 -5.29
C THR A 150 -14.58 22.01 -4.91
N ILE A 151 -14.35 22.64 -3.75
CA ILE A 151 -15.16 23.77 -3.33
C ILE A 151 -14.71 25.02 -4.11
N GLY A 152 -15.69 25.71 -4.70
CA GLY A 152 -15.48 26.91 -5.53
C GLY A 152 -16.00 26.74 -6.95
N ASP A 153 -16.29 25.50 -7.36
CA ASP A 153 -16.86 25.17 -8.66
C ASP A 153 -18.36 25.44 -8.68
N LEU A 154 -18.89 25.79 -9.86
CA LEU A 154 -20.31 26.13 -10.05
C LEU A 154 -21.21 24.94 -9.71
N GLU A 155 -20.76 23.74 -10.04
CA GLU A 155 -21.46 22.47 -9.83
C GLU A 155 -21.60 22.14 -8.33
N SER A 156 -20.62 22.55 -7.51
CA SER A 156 -20.61 22.30 -6.06
C SER A 156 -21.51 23.24 -5.27
N GLY A 157 -21.84 24.41 -5.83
CA GLY A 157 -22.57 25.49 -5.14
C GLY A 157 -23.86 25.05 -4.43
N PRO A 158 -24.80 24.36 -5.11
CA PRO A 158 -26.03 23.89 -4.47
C PRO A 158 -25.80 22.94 -3.29
N PHE A 159 -24.80 22.06 -3.38
CA PHE A 159 -24.47 21.13 -2.29
C PHE A 159 -23.84 21.85 -1.10
N VAL A 160 -22.93 22.78 -1.35
CA VAL A 160 -22.28 23.58 -0.30
C VAL A 160 -23.31 24.39 0.50
N GLU A 161 -24.25 25.05 -0.19
CA GLU A 161 -25.35 25.78 0.46
C GLU A 161 -26.25 24.85 1.27
N ALA A 162 -26.66 23.70 0.70
CA ALA A 162 -27.48 22.72 1.39
C ALA A 162 -26.82 22.18 2.67
N LEU A 163 -25.51 21.90 2.62
CA LEU A 163 -24.73 21.41 3.75
C LEU A 163 -24.50 22.49 4.81
N SER A 164 -24.35 23.76 4.41
CA SER A 164 -24.28 24.89 5.34
C SER A 164 -25.58 25.05 6.13
N GLN A 165 -26.74 25.00 5.45
CA GLN A 165 -28.05 25.02 6.09
C GLN A 165 -28.27 23.80 6.99
N LEU A 166 -27.85 22.61 6.55
CA LEU A 166 -27.95 21.37 7.33
C LEU A 166 -27.18 21.47 8.65
N ARG A 167 -25.95 22.02 8.63
CA ARG A 167 -25.16 22.25 9.85
C ARG A 167 -25.92 23.11 10.84
N HIS A 168 -26.53 24.21 10.39
CA HIS A 168 -27.27 25.10 11.28
C HIS A 168 -28.46 24.39 11.92
N ARG A 169 -29.20 23.60 11.13
CA ARG A 169 -30.38 22.86 11.56
C ARG A 169 -30.08 21.70 12.53
N LEU A 170 -28.97 20.99 12.34
CA LEU A 170 -28.55 19.92 13.24
C LEU A 170 -27.88 20.45 14.52
N GLY A 171 -27.29 21.64 14.47
CA GLY A 171 -26.61 22.25 15.60
C GLY A 171 -25.17 21.75 15.77
N ARG A 172 -24.41 22.49 16.59
CA ARG A 172 -22.95 22.34 16.76
C ARG A 172 -22.53 20.94 17.18
N ASP A 173 -23.21 20.34 18.15
CA ASP A 173 -22.86 19.02 18.71
C ASP A 173 -23.16 17.84 17.76
N ASN A 174 -23.79 18.09 16.59
CA ASN A 174 -24.24 17.04 15.68
C ASN A 174 -23.61 17.12 14.30
N PHE A 175 -22.76 18.11 14.03
CA PHE A 175 -22.14 18.30 12.72
C PHE A 175 -20.69 18.76 12.86
N LEU A 176 -19.77 18.00 12.29
CA LEU A 176 -18.33 18.31 12.25
C LEU A 176 -17.83 18.30 10.81
N SER A 177 -17.05 19.31 10.41
CA SER A 177 -16.48 19.41 9.07
C SER A 177 -14.95 19.21 9.07
N ILE A 178 -14.49 18.25 8.27
CA ILE A 178 -13.08 18.03 7.92
C ILE A 178 -12.84 18.62 6.53
N SER A 179 -11.94 19.60 6.43
CA SER A 179 -11.49 20.15 5.15
C SER A 179 -10.12 19.57 4.78
N VAL A 180 -10.08 18.82 3.69
CA VAL A 180 -8.85 18.21 3.16
C VAL A 180 -8.16 19.20 2.22
N SER A 181 -6.88 19.43 2.47
CA SER A 181 -6.03 20.34 1.70
C SER A 181 -4.70 19.69 1.38
N TYR A 182 -3.97 20.23 0.40
CA TYR A 182 -2.63 19.75 0.02
C TYR A 182 -1.57 20.77 0.40
N VAL A 183 -0.52 20.31 1.11
CA VAL A 183 0.67 21.08 1.47
C VAL A 183 1.84 20.57 0.64
N PRO A 184 2.15 21.21 -0.51
CA PRO A 184 3.25 20.79 -1.35
C PRO A 184 4.60 21.19 -0.76
N ILE A 185 5.62 20.42 -1.11
CA ILE A 185 7.02 20.74 -0.85
C ILE A 185 7.62 21.33 -2.13
N ILE A 186 8.11 22.56 -2.06
CA ILE A 186 8.77 23.22 -3.20
C ILE A 186 10.17 23.62 -2.75
N ASN A 187 11.19 23.11 -3.44
CA ASN A 187 12.61 23.32 -3.10
C ASN A 187 12.93 22.95 -1.65
N GLY A 188 12.32 21.87 -1.13
CA GLY A 188 12.53 21.39 0.25
C GLY A 188 11.73 22.12 1.34
N GLU A 189 10.97 23.17 0.99
CA GLU A 189 10.17 23.96 1.93
C GLU A 189 8.67 23.66 1.80
N GLU A 190 7.99 23.47 2.94
CA GLU A 190 6.55 23.25 3.03
C GLU A 190 5.77 24.54 2.72
N LYS A 191 4.91 24.51 1.71
CA LYS A 191 4.14 25.68 1.27
C LYS A 191 2.71 25.64 1.77
N THR A 192 2.41 26.48 2.75
CA THR A 192 1.08 26.59 3.38
C THR A 192 0.04 27.41 2.60
N LYS A 193 0.46 28.18 1.59
CA LYS A 193 -0.42 29.17 0.92
C LYS A 193 -1.60 28.52 0.18
N PRO A 194 -1.43 27.40 -0.55
CA PRO A 194 -2.56 26.69 -1.16
C PRO A 194 -3.66 26.37 -0.14
N THR A 195 -3.28 25.83 1.03
CA THR A 195 -4.22 25.57 2.13
C THR A 195 -4.92 26.83 2.64
N GLN A 196 -4.20 27.94 2.80
CA GLN A 196 -4.79 29.21 3.24
C GLN A 196 -5.86 29.72 2.26
N HIS A 197 -5.60 29.63 0.96
CA HIS A 197 -6.55 30.04 -0.07
C HIS A 197 -7.77 29.12 -0.14
N ALA A 198 -7.55 27.80 -0.11
CA ALA A 198 -8.65 26.84 -0.10
C ALA A 198 -9.56 27.03 1.11
N ILE A 199 -9.02 27.13 2.32
CA ILE A 199 -9.83 27.33 3.53
C ILE A 199 -10.58 28.67 3.50
N ARG A 200 -9.99 29.72 2.92
CA ARG A 200 -10.71 30.98 2.70
C ARG A 200 -11.90 30.78 1.76
N GLN A 201 -11.77 30.02 0.69
CA GLN A 201 -12.88 29.71 -0.22
C GLN A 201 -13.97 28.88 0.45
N VAL A 202 -13.60 27.82 1.18
CA VAL A 202 -14.52 26.98 1.97
C VAL A 202 -15.38 27.84 2.90
N ARG A 203 -14.73 28.75 3.64
CA ARG A 203 -15.42 29.71 4.51
C ARG A 203 -16.29 30.71 3.77
N SER A 204 -15.80 31.23 2.65
CA SER A 204 -16.55 32.22 1.86
C SER A 204 -17.80 31.60 1.25
N ALA A 205 -17.79 30.29 1.00
CA ALA A 205 -18.94 29.53 0.54
C ALA A 205 -19.89 29.11 1.68
N GLY A 206 -19.58 29.42 2.94
CA GLY A 206 -20.46 29.19 4.09
C GLY A 206 -20.17 27.90 4.88
N LEU A 207 -19.11 27.16 4.57
CA LEU A 207 -18.66 26.01 5.36
C LEU A 207 -17.51 26.42 6.29
N ILE A 208 -17.62 26.08 7.57
CA ILE A 208 -16.59 26.40 8.57
C ILE A 208 -15.83 25.10 8.91
N PRO A 209 -14.53 24.99 8.58
CA PRO A 209 -13.78 23.79 8.92
C PRO A 209 -13.62 23.67 10.44
N ASP A 210 -13.92 22.49 10.99
CA ASP A 210 -13.63 22.15 12.39
C ASP A 210 -12.29 21.40 12.51
N VAL A 211 -11.86 20.73 11.43
CA VAL A 211 -10.56 20.07 11.30
C VAL A 211 -10.00 20.35 9.90
N ILE A 212 -8.70 20.58 9.79
CA ILE A 212 -7.99 20.73 8.52
C ILE A 212 -7.03 19.54 8.37
N ALA A 213 -7.32 18.66 7.41
CA ALA A 213 -6.48 17.53 7.09
C ALA A 213 -5.52 17.90 5.95
N CYS A 214 -4.24 18.05 6.29
CA CYS A 214 -3.21 18.47 5.35
C CYS A 214 -2.52 17.25 4.75
N ARG A 215 -2.88 16.89 3.50
CA ARG A 215 -2.14 15.91 2.71
C ARG A 215 -0.74 16.44 2.43
N CYS A 216 0.28 15.63 2.72
CA CYS A 216 1.69 15.96 2.57
C CYS A 216 2.51 14.73 2.20
N GLU A 217 3.75 14.94 1.75
CA GLU A 217 4.66 13.84 1.41
C GLU A 217 5.34 13.25 2.65
N ARG A 218 5.73 14.13 3.59
CA ARG A 218 6.37 13.80 4.88
C ARG A 218 5.60 14.43 6.04
N GLU A 219 6.01 14.10 7.26
CA GLU A 219 5.48 14.73 8.47
C GLU A 219 5.68 16.26 8.44
N LEU A 220 4.67 17.02 8.84
CA LEU A 220 4.71 18.48 8.77
C LEU A 220 5.49 19.05 9.94
N ASP A 221 6.28 20.09 9.66
CA ASP A 221 6.95 20.83 10.73
C ASP A 221 5.93 21.49 11.66
N VAL A 222 6.21 21.51 12.98
CA VAL A 222 5.36 22.21 13.97
C VAL A 222 5.13 23.67 13.57
N ALA A 223 6.16 24.33 13.01
CA ALA A 223 6.04 25.70 12.51
C ALA A 223 5.04 25.83 11.35
N THR A 224 4.96 24.83 10.48
CA THR A 224 3.98 24.76 9.38
C THR A 224 2.57 24.58 9.92
N ILE A 225 2.38 23.68 10.89
CA ILE A 225 1.10 23.44 11.58
C ILE A 225 0.60 24.73 12.24
N THR A 226 1.39 25.36 13.11
CA THR A 226 1.01 26.61 13.80
C THR A 226 0.72 27.75 12.82
N LYS A 227 1.43 27.80 11.68
CA LYS A 227 1.18 28.80 10.64
C LYS A 227 -0.15 28.57 9.93
N ILE A 228 -0.50 27.32 9.61
CA ILE A 228 -1.81 26.97 9.03
C ILE A 228 -2.90 27.30 10.03
N ALA A 229 -2.78 26.83 11.29
CA ALA A 229 -3.74 27.07 12.36
C ALA A 229 -4.07 28.57 12.52
N ARG A 230 -3.03 29.40 12.68
CA ARG A 230 -3.18 30.87 12.79
C ARG A 230 -3.83 31.51 11.56
N SER A 231 -3.43 31.09 10.37
CA SER A 231 -3.91 31.70 9.12
C SER A 231 -5.35 31.30 8.80
N CYS A 232 -5.72 30.06 9.15
CA CYS A 232 -7.04 29.49 8.90
C CYS A 232 -8.02 29.73 10.06
N GLN A 233 -7.53 30.24 11.20
CA GLN A 233 -8.30 30.53 12.42
C GLN A 233 -8.89 29.27 13.08
N VAL A 234 -8.04 28.26 13.24
CA VAL A 234 -8.31 27.03 14.01
C VAL A 234 -7.19 26.83 15.03
N GLU A 235 -7.41 25.96 16.02
CA GLU A 235 -6.38 25.57 17.00
C GLU A 235 -5.34 24.64 16.36
N ASP A 236 -4.12 24.63 16.91
CA ASP A 236 -3.03 23.77 16.42
C ASP A 236 -3.43 22.28 16.44
N GLU A 237 -4.18 21.82 17.45
CA GLU A 237 -4.68 20.43 17.53
C GLU A 237 -5.72 20.09 16.45
N GLN A 238 -6.26 21.07 15.73
CA GLN A 238 -7.25 20.87 14.65
C GLN A 238 -6.60 20.79 13.26
N VAL A 239 -5.28 20.95 13.16
CA VAL A 239 -4.52 20.79 11.90
C VAL A 239 -3.77 19.47 11.97
N ILE A 240 -4.22 18.48 11.17
CA ILE A 240 -3.64 17.13 11.17
C ILE A 240 -2.79 16.89 9.93
N GLY A 241 -1.61 16.29 10.10
CA GLY A 241 -0.71 15.92 9.02
C GLY A 241 -1.05 14.55 8.43
N VAL A 242 -1.38 14.50 7.14
CA VAL A 242 -1.68 13.25 6.44
C VAL A 242 -0.55 12.96 5.45
N ARG A 243 0.53 12.38 5.96
CA ARG A 243 1.70 12.02 5.14
C ARG A 243 1.43 10.82 4.22
N ASN A 244 2.30 10.62 3.24
CA ASN A 244 2.29 9.40 2.44
C ASN A 244 2.57 8.18 3.33
N MET A 245 1.77 7.13 3.14
CA MET A 245 1.86 5.84 3.84
C MET A 245 2.12 4.74 2.80
N ASP A 246 2.76 3.66 3.21
CA ASP A 246 3.11 2.53 2.32
C ASP A 246 1.86 1.89 1.70
N THR A 247 0.77 1.85 2.46
CA THR A 247 -0.56 1.49 1.97
C THR A 247 -1.61 2.42 2.55
N ILE A 248 -2.69 2.62 1.79
CA ILE A 248 -3.83 3.44 2.21
C ILE A 248 -4.48 2.91 3.50
N TYR A 249 -4.42 1.60 3.75
CA TYR A 249 -5.05 0.99 4.94
C TYR A 249 -4.31 1.31 6.25
N GLN A 250 -3.14 1.95 6.17
CA GLN A 250 -2.43 2.50 7.32
C GLN A 250 -2.82 3.95 7.63
N VAL A 251 -3.58 4.63 6.76
CA VAL A 251 -4.06 5.99 7.04
C VAL A 251 -4.93 6.07 8.30
N PRO A 252 -5.84 5.11 8.61
CA PRO A 252 -6.56 5.10 9.88
C PRO A 252 -5.65 5.11 11.12
N LEU A 253 -4.52 4.38 11.07
CA LEU A 253 -3.52 4.37 12.15
C LEU A 253 -2.89 5.76 12.33
N LEU A 254 -2.49 6.38 11.22
CA LEU A 254 -1.95 7.73 11.22
C LEU A 254 -2.96 8.73 11.80
N LEU A 255 -4.23 8.68 11.37
CA LEU A 255 -5.25 9.60 11.85
C LEU A 255 -5.61 9.39 13.34
N GLU A 256 -5.50 8.16 13.85
CA GLU A 256 -5.59 7.91 15.29
C GLU A 256 -4.43 8.58 16.04
N GLN A 257 -3.20 8.45 15.52
CA GLN A 257 -1.98 9.06 16.09
C GLN A 257 -2.05 10.60 16.08
N GLU A 258 -2.53 11.19 14.98
CA GLU A 258 -2.77 12.64 14.83
C GLU A 258 -3.94 13.15 15.68
N GLY A 259 -4.63 12.27 16.43
CA GLY A 259 -5.68 12.65 17.37
C GLY A 259 -7.05 12.90 16.74
N LEU A 260 -7.31 12.49 15.50
CA LEU A 260 -8.60 12.69 14.84
C LEU A 260 -9.76 12.10 15.64
N LEU A 261 -9.59 10.91 16.21
CA LEU A 261 -10.64 10.26 17.01
C LEU A 261 -11.02 11.08 18.25
N LYS A 262 -10.04 11.74 18.89
CA LYS A 262 -10.27 12.65 20.02
C LYS A 262 -11.09 13.86 19.58
N LEU A 263 -10.75 14.45 18.43
CA LEU A 263 -11.47 15.59 17.85
C LEU A 263 -12.91 15.22 17.49
N LEU A 264 -13.12 14.05 16.87
CA LEU A 264 -14.44 13.56 16.52
C LEU A 264 -15.32 13.33 17.76
N ARG A 265 -14.78 12.70 18.81
CA ARG A 265 -15.49 12.49 20.08
C ARG A 265 -15.96 13.81 20.69
N LYS A 266 -15.05 14.78 20.83
CA LYS A 266 -15.33 16.09 21.41
C LYS A 266 -16.31 16.90 20.55
N GLY A 267 -16.06 17.00 19.25
CA GLY A 267 -16.83 17.87 18.35
C GLY A 267 -18.24 17.37 18.06
N LEU A 268 -18.47 16.05 18.14
CA LEU A 268 -19.80 15.45 17.98
C LEU A 268 -20.45 15.08 19.32
N ALA A 269 -19.86 15.44 20.46
CA ALA A 269 -20.35 15.08 21.79
C ALA A 269 -20.74 13.60 21.88
N LEU A 270 -19.85 12.70 21.41
CA LEU A 270 -20.13 11.27 21.27
C LEU A 270 -20.29 10.58 22.63
N GLU A 271 -19.78 11.17 23.71
CA GLU A 271 -20.01 10.72 25.08
C GLU A 271 -21.49 10.75 25.50
N LYS A 272 -22.33 11.50 24.77
CA LYS A 272 -23.78 11.52 24.98
C LYS A 272 -24.49 10.34 24.32
N LEU A 273 -23.79 9.53 23.52
CA LEU A 273 -24.34 8.32 22.90
C LEU A 273 -24.12 7.12 23.83
N GLU A 274 -25.18 6.37 24.06
CA GLU A 274 -25.10 5.12 24.80
C GLU A 274 -24.62 4.00 23.87
N VAL A 275 -23.40 3.50 24.13
CA VAL A 275 -22.85 2.33 23.43
C VAL A 275 -22.88 1.15 24.38
N ALA A 276 -23.62 0.11 24.02
CA ALA A 276 -23.70 -1.10 24.81
C ALA A 276 -22.30 -1.77 24.93
N PRO A 277 -21.91 -2.31 26.10
CA PRO A 277 -20.59 -2.93 26.27
C PRO A 277 -20.21 -3.98 25.21
N PRO A 278 -21.13 -4.84 24.72
CA PRO A 278 -20.82 -5.77 23.63
C PRO A 278 -20.44 -5.09 22.31
N MET A 279 -21.04 -3.93 22.01
CA MET A 279 -20.73 -3.15 20.80
C MET A 279 -19.35 -2.50 20.91
N ALA A 280 -19.02 -1.94 22.08
CA ALA A 280 -17.69 -1.40 22.34
C ALA A 280 -16.59 -2.48 22.24
N GLN A 281 -16.84 -3.68 22.80
CA GLN A 281 -15.93 -4.83 22.67
C GLN A 281 -15.75 -5.26 21.21
N LYS A 282 -16.83 -5.30 20.43
CA LYS A 282 -16.78 -5.58 18.99
C LYS A 282 -15.97 -4.53 18.24
N GLY A 283 -16.11 -3.26 18.58
CA GLY A 283 -15.32 -2.15 18.02
C GLY A 283 -13.83 -2.28 18.33
N GLN A 284 -13.48 -2.64 19.56
CA GLN A 284 -12.08 -2.88 19.95
C GLN A 284 -11.48 -4.08 19.20
N ALA A 285 -12.21 -5.20 19.12
CA ALA A 285 -11.77 -6.38 18.38
C ALA A 285 -11.59 -6.09 16.89
N LEU A 286 -12.46 -5.26 16.29
CA LEU A 286 -12.30 -4.76 14.92
C LEU A 286 -10.99 -3.99 14.78
N TRP A 287 -10.66 -3.11 15.73
CA TRP A 287 -9.42 -2.34 15.67
C TRP A 287 -8.17 -3.19 15.79
N ASP A 288 -8.17 -4.16 16.71
CA ASP A 288 -7.03 -5.06 16.89
C ASP A 288 -6.81 -5.95 15.65
N LEU A 289 -7.90 -6.42 15.03
CA LEU A 289 -7.82 -7.15 13.77
C LEU A 289 -7.32 -6.27 12.61
N TRP A 290 -7.77 -5.02 12.54
CA TRP A 290 -7.31 -4.07 11.52
C TRP A 290 -5.79 -3.85 11.63
N LYS A 291 -5.31 -3.46 12.83
CA LYS A 291 -3.88 -3.26 13.10
C LYS A 291 -3.05 -4.49 12.72
N LYS A 292 -3.51 -5.68 13.11
CA LYS A 292 -2.82 -6.94 12.77
C LYS A 292 -2.77 -7.23 11.26
N THR A 293 -3.76 -6.77 10.51
CA THR A 293 -3.87 -7.07 9.07
C THR A 293 -3.05 -6.10 8.22
N VAL A 294 -3.06 -4.80 8.55
CA VAL A 294 -2.51 -3.73 7.70
C VAL A 294 -1.07 -3.34 8.06
N VAL A 295 -0.58 -3.80 9.20
CA VAL A 295 0.83 -3.69 9.58
C VAL A 295 1.52 -4.96 9.06
N PRO A 296 2.25 -4.89 7.94
CA PRO A 296 2.83 -6.07 7.34
C PRO A 296 3.92 -6.67 8.24
N ASP A 297 4.02 -8.00 8.25
CA ASP A 297 5.20 -8.69 8.77
C ASP A 297 6.43 -8.21 7.97
N ARG A 298 7.60 -8.10 8.62
CA ARG A 298 8.82 -7.68 7.94
C ARG A 298 9.21 -8.75 6.91
N HIS A 299 9.52 -8.32 5.68
CA HIS A 299 9.92 -9.17 4.54
C HIS A 299 8.86 -10.15 4.03
N LEU A 300 7.76 -9.64 3.47
CA LEU A 300 6.79 -10.46 2.74
C LEU A 300 7.36 -10.94 1.39
N GLU A 301 7.27 -12.23 1.10
CA GLU A 301 7.59 -12.76 -0.23
C GLU A 301 6.65 -12.16 -1.29
N PRO A 302 7.17 -11.79 -2.48
CA PRO A 302 6.35 -11.25 -3.54
C PRO A 302 5.49 -12.33 -4.20
N VAL A 303 4.28 -11.96 -4.60
CA VAL A 303 3.42 -12.75 -5.49
C VAL A 303 3.18 -11.96 -6.78
N ASN A 304 3.61 -12.53 -7.90
CA ASN A 304 3.56 -11.93 -9.22
C ASN A 304 2.25 -12.29 -9.92
N ILE A 305 1.31 -11.36 -9.95
CA ILE A 305 0.03 -11.52 -10.64
C ILE A 305 0.04 -10.64 -11.89
N VAL A 306 -0.39 -11.19 -13.03
CA VAL A 306 -0.56 -10.42 -14.27
C VAL A 306 -2.05 -10.18 -14.51
N LEU A 307 -2.44 -8.90 -14.61
CA LEU A 307 -3.77 -8.48 -15.01
C LEU A 307 -3.77 -8.22 -16.51
N VAL A 308 -4.56 -9.00 -17.26
CA VAL A 308 -4.70 -8.85 -18.72
C VAL A 308 -6.03 -8.18 -19.02
N GLY A 309 -5.99 -6.87 -19.27
CA GLY A 309 -7.18 -6.03 -19.39
C GLY A 309 -7.19 -5.19 -20.65
N LYS A 310 -8.34 -4.57 -20.94
CA LYS A 310 -8.49 -3.63 -22.07
C LYS A 310 -8.11 -2.21 -21.69
N TYR A 311 -8.32 -1.82 -20.43
CA TYR A 311 -8.24 -0.44 -19.96
C TYR A 311 -7.01 -0.22 -19.07
N VAL A 312 -5.83 -0.64 -19.52
CA VAL A 312 -4.61 -0.61 -18.69
C VAL A 312 -3.87 0.73 -18.73
N SER A 313 -4.30 1.68 -19.55
CA SER A 313 -3.67 3.01 -19.66
C SER A 313 -4.02 3.96 -18.51
N LEU A 314 -5.10 3.68 -17.78
CA LEU A 314 -5.51 4.43 -16.60
C LEU A 314 -5.66 3.45 -15.43
N ASP A 315 -4.84 3.63 -14.40
CA ASP A 315 -4.79 2.75 -13.22
C ASP A 315 -6.16 2.59 -12.53
N ASP A 316 -7.00 3.63 -12.57
CA ASP A 316 -8.32 3.64 -11.92
C ASP A 316 -9.38 2.78 -12.63
N SER A 317 -9.12 2.31 -13.86
CA SER A 317 -10.09 1.52 -14.64
C SER A 317 -10.33 0.11 -14.05
N TYR A 318 -9.40 -0.38 -13.24
CA TYR A 318 -9.47 -1.68 -12.57
C TYR A 318 -9.16 -1.56 -11.06
N LEU A 319 -9.43 -0.41 -10.46
CA LEU A 319 -9.05 -0.15 -9.07
C LEU A 319 -9.71 -1.16 -8.10
N SER A 320 -10.97 -1.56 -8.33
CA SER A 320 -11.63 -2.53 -7.46
C SER A 320 -10.93 -3.89 -7.48
N VAL A 321 -10.51 -4.34 -8.67
CA VAL A 321 -9.73 -5.57 -8.83
C VAL A 321 -8.39 -5.45 -8.13
N HIS A 322 -7.68 -4.34 -8.33
CA HIS A 322 -6.39 -4.09 -7.67
C HIS A 322 -6.52 -4.12 -6.14
N LYS A 323 -7.53 -3.43 -5.59
CA LYS A 323 -7.79 -3.39 -4.14
C LYS A 323 -8.18 -4.76 -3.59
N ALA A 324 -8.99 -5.52 -4.32
CA ALA A 324 -9.38 -6.86 -3.92
C ALA A 324 -8.20 -7.87 -3.95
N LEU A 325 -7.25 -7.71 -4.87
CA LEU A 325 -5.99 -8.45 -4.87
C LEU A 325 -5.09 -8.02 -3.69
N GLU A 326 -5.02 -6.73 -3.38
CA GLU A 326 -4.27 -6.20 -2.24
C GLU A 326 -4.81 -6.77 -0.91
N HIS A 327 -6.14 -6.82 -0.73
CA HIS A 327 -6.77 -7.48 0.43
C HIS A 327 -6.39 -8.97 0.53
N SER A 328 -6.42 -9.67 -0.59
CA SER A 328 -6.08 -11.09 -0.67
C SER A 328 -4.60 -11.33 -0.35
N ALA A 329 -3.71 -10.48 -0.86
CA ALA A 329 -2.28 -10.54 -0.59
C ALA A 329 -1.97 -10.28 0.89
N MET A 330 -2.63 -9.30 1.52
CA MET A 330 -2.53 -9.08 2.97
C MET A 330 -2.96 -10.32 3.76
N ARG A 331 -4.07 -10.96 3.37
CA ARG A 331 -4.56 -12.18 4.02
C ARG A 331 -3.63 -13.38 3.86
N CYS A 332 -2.97 -13.50 2.70
CA CYS A 332 -1.98 -14.51 2.38
C CYS A 332 -0.57 -14.16 2.88
N LYS A 333 -0.37 -13.00 3.52
CA LYS A 333 0.93 -12.49 3.94
C LYS A 333 1.97 -12.43 2.81
N ARG A 334 1.57 -11.88 1.66
CA ARG A 334 2.42 -11.68 0.48
C ARG A 334 2.48 -10.21 0.09
N LYS A 335 3.59 -9.82 -0.54
CA LYS A 335 3.68 -8.52 -1.23
C LYS A 335 3.13 -8.68 -2.64
N LEU A 336 2.02 -8.02 -2.95
CA LEU A 336 1.46 -8.05 -4.30
C LEU A 336 2.41 -7.33 -5.26
N ASN A 337 2.82 -8.01 -6.33
CA ASN A 337 3.43 -7.40 -7.50
C ASN A 337 2.46 -7.59 -8.68
N LEU A 338 1.66 -6.56 -8.94
CA LEU A 338 0.66 -6.57 -10.01
C LEU A 338 1.24 -5.93 -11.27
N ILE A 339 1.21 -6.67 -12.38
CA ILE A 339 1.63 -6.15 -13.69
C ILE A 339 0.41 -6.12 -14.61
N SER A 340 0.07 -4.92 -15.09
CA SER A 340 -1.01 -4.72 -16.06
C SER A 340 -0.49 -4.89 -17.48
N VAL A 341 -1.17 -5.73 -18.26
CA VAL A 341 -0.85 -6.00 -19.67
C VAL A 341 -2.07 -5.69 -20.52
N ASP A 342 -1.87 -4.87 -21.56
CA ASP A 342 -2.91 -4.60 -22.55
C ASP A 342 -3.18 -5.88 -23.36
N SER A 343 -4.43 -6.33 -23.40
CA SER A 343 -4.79 -7.54 -24.11
C SER A 343 -4.59 -7.44 -25.63
N GLU A 344 -4.60 -6.24 -26.22
CA GLU A 344 -4.24 -6.06 -27.64
C GLU A 344 -2.76 -6.34 -27.91
N HIS A 345 -1.89 -6.08 -26.92
CA HIS A 345 -0.46 -6.34 -27.09
C HIS A 345 -0.15 -7.84 -27.20
N LEU A 346 -1.06 -8.71 -26.77
CA LEU A 346 -0.91 -10.16 -26.84
C LEU A 346 -1.39 -10.76 -28.16
N GLU A 347 -2.03 -9.96 -29.03
CA GLU A 347 -2.59 -10.45 -30.29
C GLU A 347 -1.52 -10.65 -31.37
N PRO A 348 -1.68 -11.64 -32.27
CA PRO A 348 -0.74 -11.87 -33.38
C PRO A 348 -0.53 -10.65 -34.28
N ASP A 349 -1.55 -9.81 -34.45
CA ASP A 349 -1.46 -8.57 -35.22
C ASP A 349 -0.45 -7.58 -34.59
N MET A 350 -0.31 -7.57 -33.26
CA MET A 350 0.68 -6.74 -32.57
C MET A 350 2.10 -7.22 -32.86
N GLN A 351 2.31 -8.53 -33.02
CA GLN A 351 3.62 -9.07 -33.40
C GLN A 351 4.11 -8.46 -34.72
N GLN A 352 3.21 -8.13 -35.64
CA GLN A 352 3.54 -7.48 -36.91
C GLN A 352 3.64 -5.95 -36.76
N LYS A 353 2.73 -5.33 -36.00
CA LYS A 353 2.66 -3.85 -35.84
C LYS A 353 3.77 -3.29 -34.95
N ASP A 354 4.00 -3.91 -33.79
CA ASP A 354 5.07 -3.54 -32.85
C ASP A 354 5.56 -4.80 -32.11
N PRO A 355 6.54 -5.53 -32.68
CA PRO A 355 7.06 -6.75 -32.08
C PRO A 355 7.54 -6.56 -30.64
N ARG A 356 8.04 -5.37 -30.27
CA ARG A 356 8.58 -5.13 -28.92
C ARG A 356 7.48 -5.25 -27.87
N LYS A 357 6.37 -4.54 -28.08
CA LYS A 357 5.19 -4.60 -27.19
C LYS A 357 4.64 -6.01 -27.07
N PHE A 358 4.60 -6.74 -28.19
CA PHE A 358 4.14 -8.13 -28.19
C PHE A 358 5.03 -9.04 -27.33
N HIS A 359 6.34 -9.02 -27.54
CA HIS A 359 7.25 -9.88 -26.78
C HIS A 359 7.34 -9.47 -25.30
N GLU A 360 7.24 -8.17 -24.99
CA GLU A 360 7.18 -7.67 -23.61
C GLU A 360 5.93 -8.14 -22.88
N ALA A 361 4.75 -8.00 -23.49
CA ALA A 361 3.48 -8.47 -22.94
C ALA A 361 3.52 -9.99 -22.66
N TRP A 362 3.99 -10.79 -23.62
CA TRP A 362 4.13 -12.23 -23.42
C TRP A 362 5.21 -12.58 -22.39
N ALA A 363 6.30 -11.82 -22.28
CA ALA A 363 7.31 -12.06 -21.25
C ALA A 363 6.74 -11.88 -19.83
N HIS A 364 5.85 -10.92 -19.62
CA HIS A 364 5.13 -10.78 -18.36
C HIS A 364 4.22 -11.97 -18.09
N VAL A 365 3.41 -12.39 -19.07
CA VAL A 365 2.51 -13.56 -18.96
C VAL A 365 3.28 -14.84 -18.64
N VAL A 366 4.45 -15.06 -19.27
CA VAL A 366 5.29 -16.25 -19.04
C VAL A 366 5.89 -16.27 -17.63
N ARG A 367 6.17 -15.10 -17.04
CA ARG A 367 6.74 -14.95 -15.69
C ARG A 367 5.69 -14.89 -14.58
N ALA A 368 4.42 -14.82 -14.92
CA ALA A 368 3.32 -14.73 -13.97
C ALA A 368 3.25 -15.98 -13.08
N GLN A 369 2.89 -15.79 -11.80
CA GLN A 369 2.50 -16.88 -10.88
C GLN A 369 0.99 -17.08 -10.85
N GLY A 370 0.23 -16.06 -11.26
CA GLY A 370 -1.21 -16.12 -11.49
C GLY A 370 -1.65 -15.07 -12.50
N ILE A 371 -2.75 -15.35 -13.19
CA ILE A 371 -3.33 -14.48 -14.20
C ILE A 371 -4.77 -14.14 -13.83
N ILE A 372 -5.13 -12.88 -14.00
CA ILE A 372 -6.50 -12.41 -13.88
C ILE A 372 -6.92 -11.69 -15.17
N VAL A 373 -8.08 -12.05 -15.68
CA VAL A 373 -8.73 -11.38 -16.83
C VAL A 373 -10.02 -10.74 -16.33
N PRO A 374 -10.05 -9.40 -16.13
CA PRO A 374 -11.21 -8.70 -15.62
C PRO A 374 -12.30 -8.49 -16.68
N GLY A 375 -13.39 -7.85 -16.27
CA GLY A 375 -14.48 -7.45 -17.18
C GLY A 375 -14.04 -6.43 -18.24
N GLY A 376 -14.87 -6.29 -19.27
CA GLY A 376 -14.73 -5.28 -20.32
C GLY A 376 -15.85 -5.37 -21.35
N PHE A 377 -15.92 -4.39 -22.24
CA PHE A 377 -16.94 -4.31 -23.29
C PHE A 377 -16.30 -4.22 -24.68
N GLY A 378 -17.06 -4.58 -25.71
CA GLY A 378 -16.68 -4.43 -27.11
C GLY A 378 -15.67 -5.46 -27.61
N THR A 379 -15.27 -5.33 -28.88
CA THR A 379 -14.49 -6.34 -29.62
C THR A 379 -12.98 -6.26 -29.42
N ARG A 380 -12.48 -5.14 -28.91
CA ARG A 380 -11.04 -4.87 -28.77
C ARG A 380 -10.37 -5.85 -27.81
N GLY A 381 -9.20 -6.37 -28.19
CA GLY A 381 -8.32 -7.15 -27.32
C GLY A 381 -8.86 -8.52 -26.89
N ILE A 382 -9.96 -9.00 -27.49
CA ILE A 382 -10.60 -10.28 -27.13
C ILE A 382 -9.72 -11.46 -27.48
N ARG A 383 -9.01 -11.41 -28.61
CA ARG A 383 -8.18 -12.53 -29.06
C ARG A 383 -7.02 -12.77 -28.10
N GLY A 384 -6.38 -11.70 -27.62
CA GLY A 384 -5.31 -11.79 -26.63
C GLY A 384 -5.78 -12.39 -25.31
N MET A 385 -6.99 -12.05 -24.85
CA MET A 385 -7.59 -12.66 -23.65
C MET A 385 -7.84 -14.16 -23.81
N VAL A 386 -8.35 -14.59 -24.97
CA VAL A 386 -8.55 -16.01 -25.32
C VAL A 386 -7.20 -16.75 -25.35
N ASP A 387 -6.18 -16.16 -25.96
CA ASP A 387 -4.84 -16.77 -26.05
C ASP A 387 -4.17 -16.91 -24.66
N VAL A 388 -4.41 -15.96 -23.75
CA VAL A 388 -3.93 -16.05 -22.37
C VAL A 388 -4.69 -17.09 -21.54
N ALA A 389 -6.00 -17.21 -21.70
CA ALA A 389 -6.77 -18.26 -21.03
C ALA A 389 -6.25 -19.66 -21.45
N LYS A 390 -5.91 -19.83 -22.73
CA LYS A 390 -5.28 -21.05 -23.27
C LYS A 390 -3.94 -21.31 -22.60
N TRP A 391 -3.08 -20.29 -22.57
CA TRP A 391 -1.76 -20.38 -21.95
C TRP A 391 -1.86 -20.83 -20.50
N ALA A 392 -2.76 -20.21 -19.73
CA ALA A 392 -2.96 -20.56 -18.33
C ALA A 392 -3.42 -22.02 -18.16
N ARG A 393 -4.42 -22.44 -18.95
CA ARG A 393 -4.95 -23.81 -18.94
C ARG A 393 -3.88 -24.85 -19.26
N GLU A 394 -3.11 -24.64 -20.32
CA GLU A 394 -2.11 -25.61 -20.79
C GLU A 394 -0.87 -25.68 -19.88
N ARG A 395 -0.50 -24.55 -19.25
CA ARG A 395 0.64 -24.48 -18.33
C ARG A 395 0.29 -24.74 -16.87
N LYS A 396 -0.98 -25.02 -16.57
CA LYS A 396 -1.50 -25.20 -15.20
C LYS A 396 -1.25 -23.99 -14.30
N LEU A 397 -1.30 -22.79 -14.86
CA LEU A 397 -1.05 -21.54 -14.14
C LEU A 397 -2.36 -21.02 -13.53
N PRO A 398 -2.41 -20.66 -12.23
CA PRO A 398 -3.60 -20.09 -11.59
C PRO A 398 -4.26 -18.99 -12.43
N TYR A 399 -5.55 -19.16 -12.71
CA TYR A 399 -6.34 -18.29 -13.58
C TYR A 399 -7.66 -17.90 -12.92
N LEU A 400 -7.99 -16.62 -12.98
CA LEU A 400 -9.29 -16.08 -12.63
C LEU A 400 -9.85 -15.22 -13.77
N GLY A 401 -10.95 -15.67 -14.38
CA GLY A 401 -11.72 -14.88 -15.34
C GLY A 401 -12.92 -14.23 -14.66
N ILE A 402 -13.06 -12.92 -14.75
CA ILE A 402 -14.19 -12.16 -14.18
C ILE A 402 -15.05 -11.62 -15.32
N CYS A 403 -16.35 -11.91 -15.30
CA CYS A 403 -17.32 -11.51 -16.30
C CYS A 403 -16.86 -11.86 -17.72
N LEU A 404 -16.37 -10.88 -18.49
CA LEU A 404 -15.77 -11.12 -19.80
C LEU A 404 -14.64 -12.15 -19.76
N GLY A 405 -13.83 -12.18 -18.69
CA GLY A 405 -12.75 -13.16 -18.54
C GLY A 405 -13.25 -14.62 -18.43
N MET A 406 -14.46 -14.84 -17.91
CA MET A 406 -15.11 -16.15 -17.96
C MET A 406 -15.56 -16.47 -19.39
N GLN A 407 -16.19 -15.52 -20.06
CA GLN A 407 -16.65 -15.69 -21.45
C GLN A 407 -15.49 -16.01 -22.41
N THR A 408 -14.35 -15.33 -22.27
CA THR A 408 -13.15 -15.62 -23.09
C THR A 408 -12.57 -16.99 -22.79
N ALA A 409 -12.65 -17.48 -21.56
CA ALA A 409 -12.24 -18.83 -21.20
C ALA A 409 -13.18 -19.90 -21.82
N VAL A 410 -14.50 -19.67 -21.85
CA VAL A 410 -15.46 -20.55 -22.55
C VAL A 410 -15.17 -20.56 -24.05
N ILE A 411 -14.94 -19.40 -24.66
CA ILE A 411 -14.58 -19.28 -26.08
C ILE A 411 -13.27 -20.03 -26.38
N GLU A 412 -12.26 -19.88 -25.53
CA GLU A 412 -10.99 -20.61 -25.64
C GLU A 412 -11.19 -22.11 -25.64
N TYR A 413 -11.98 -22.61 -24.68
CA TYR A 413 -12.23 -24.03 -24.51
C TYR A 413 -12.99 -24.62 -25.71
N ALA A 414 -14.01 -23.91 -26.20
CA ALA A 414 -14.74 -24.30 -27.40
C ALA A 414 -13.83 -24.39 -28.62
N ARG A 415 -12.92 -23.43 -28.81
CA ARG A 415 -11.99 -23.41 -29.95
C ARG A 415 -10.94 -24.51 -29.88
N ASN A 416 -10.30 -24.68 -28.72
CA ASN A 416 -9.09 -25.49 -28.61
C ASN A 416 -9.34 -26.92 -28.12
N VAL A 417 -10.40 -27.15 -27.33
CA VAL A 417 -10.72 -28.48 -26.79
C VAL A 417 -11.86 -29.15 -27.57
N MET A 418 -12.93 -28.40 -27.87
CA MET A 418 -14.07 -28.94 -28.63
C MET A 418 -13.86 -28.88 -30.16
N GLY A 419 -12.85 -28.13 -30.63
CA GLY A 419 -12.50 -28.02 -32.05
C GLY A 419 -13.39 -27.06 -32.85
N LEU A 420 -14.20 -26.23 -32.19
CA LEU A 420 -15.07 -25.23 -32.82
C LEU A 420 -14.26 -23.97 -33.18
N LYS A 421 -13.50 -24.03 -34.28
CA LYS A 421 -12.43 -23.06 -34.63
C LYS A 421 -12.85 -21.58 -34.64
N ASP A 422 -14.12 -21.30 -34.94
CA ASP A 422 -14.66 -19.93 -35.02
C ASP A 422 -15.67 -19.61 -33.90
N ALA A 423 -15.71 -20.42 -32.83
CA ALA A 423 -16.58 -20.15 -31.68
C ALA A 423 -16.34 -18.75 -31.11
N THR A 424 -17.39 -18.00 -30.84
CA THR A 424 -17.30 -16.61 -30.37
C THR A 424 -18.57 -16.18 -29.62
N SER A 425 -18.62 -14.92 -29.19
CA SER A 425 -19.81 -14.28 -28.63
C SER A 425 -20.64 -13.59 -29.71
N GLU A 426 -21.96 -13.60 -29.54
CA GLU A 426 -22.90 -12.77 -30.30
C GLU A 426 -22.56 -11.27 -30.22
N GLU A 427 -21.94 -10.81 -29.11
CA GLU A 427 -21.45 -9.43 -28.98
C GLU A 427 -20.43 -9.09 -30.07
N PHE A 428 -19.55 -10.03 -30.42
CA PHE A 428 -18.42 -9.79 -31.31
C PHE A 428 -18.76 -10.11 -32.76
N SER A 429 -19.64 -11.08 -32.99
CA SER A 429 -20.13 -11.44 -34.31
C SER A 429 -21.52 -12.08 -34.21
N ALA A 430 -22.55 -11.30 -34.51
CA ALA A 430 -23.94 -11.79 -34.52
C ALA A 430 -24.18 -12.87 -35.60
N THR A 431 -23.35 -12.90 -36.65
CA THR A 431 -23.45 -13.84 -37.78
C THR A 431 -22.57 -15.08 -37.62
N ALA A 432 -21.86 -15.24 -36.50
CA ALA A 432 -21.04 -16.43 -36.27
C ALA A 432 -21.89 -17.70 -36.19
N GLU A 433 -21.37 -18.80 -36.75
CA GLU A 433 -22.02 -20.11 -36.70
C GLU A 433 -22.06 -20.64 -35.26
N HIS A 434 -20.93 -20.58 -34.56
CA HIS A 434 -20.79 -21.07 -33.18
C HIS A 434 -20.82 -19.94 -32.16
N LYS A 435 -22.03 -19.50 -31.78
CA LYS A 435 -22.24 -18.52 -30.70
C LYS A 435 -22.31 -19.21 -29.36
N VAL A 436 -21.16 -19.42 -28.72
CA VAL A 436 -21.06 -20.06 -27.40
C VAL A 436 -21.40 -19.10 -26.26
N VAL A 437 -21.46 -17.81 -26.55
CA VAL A 437 -21.97 -16.75 -25.66
C VAL A 437 -23.00 -15.94 -26.45
N ILE A 438 -24.17 -15.68 -25.85
CA ILE A 438 -25.32 -15.04 -26.50
C ILE A 438 -25.90 -13.90 -25.66
N PHE A 439 -26.61 -12.99 -26.30
CA PHE A 439 -27.33 -11.92 -25.63
C PHE A 439 -28.57 -12.49 -24.94
N MET A 440 -28.59 -12.47 -23.61
CA MET A 440 -29.69 -13.01 -22.81
C MET A 440 -30.05 -12.05 -21.66
N PRO A 441 -30.65 -10.89 -21.98
CA PRO A 441 -30.98 -9.88 -21.00
C PRO A 441 -32.04 -10.36 -20.01
N GLU A 442 -32.11 -9.71 -18.85
CA GLU A 442 -33.21 -9.92 -17.91
C GLU A 442 -34.46 -9.17 -18.39
N GLY A 443 -35.63 -9.81 -18.27
CA GLY A 443 -36.91 -9.16 -18.47
C GLY A 443 -37.34 -8.43 -17.19
N SER A 444 -37.80 -7.18 -17.32
CA SER A 444 -38.39 -6.42 -16.22
C SER A 444 -39.88 -6.19 -16.48
N LYS A 445 -40.72 -6.34 -15.45
CA LYS A 445 -42.14 -5.93 -15.50
C LYS A 445 -42.31 -4.41 -15.46
N GLU A 446 -41.29 -3.68 -15.03
CA GLU A 446 -41.31 -2.23 -14.81
C GLU A 446 -40.59 -1.45 -15.92
N LYS A 447 -39.60 -2.06 -16.59
CA LYS A 447 -38.86 -1.46 -17.70
C LYS A 447 -39.09 -2.25 -18.99
N MET A 448 -39.60 -1.58 -20.03
CA MET A 448 -39.74 -2.18 -21.36
C MET A 448 -38.37 -2.33 -22.05
N GLY A 449 -38.11 -3.51 -22.63
CA GLY A 449 -36.84 -3.85 -23.29
C GLY A 449 -35.98 -4.84 -22.50
N GLY A 450 -34.86 -5.27 -23.09
CA GLY A 450 -33.89 -6.15 -22.41
C GLY A 450 -33.04 -5.37 -21.41
N THR A 451 -33.18 -5.66 -20.11
CA THR A 451 -32.39 -5.01 -19.06
C THR A 451 -31.08 -5.75 -18.79
N MET A 452 -30.06 -5.02 -18.33
CA MET A 452 -28.78 -5.60 -17.89
C MET A 452 -28.99 -6.43 -16.63
N ARG A 453 -28.32 -7.58 -16.51
CA ARG A 453 -28.22 -8.32 -15.25
C ARG A 453 -27.31 -7.54 -14.30
N LEU A 454 -27.90 -6.97 -13.26
CA LEU A 454 -27.27 -5.93 -12.44
C LEU A 454 -27.57 -6.11 -10.94
N GLY A 455 -26.56 -5.88 -10.10
CA GLY A 455 -26.67 -5.96 -8.65
C GLY A 455 -26.47 -7.38 -8.11
N SER A 456 -26.86 -7.61 -6.86
CA SER A 456 -26.71 -8.92 -6.21
C SER A 456 -27.64 -9.95 -6.88
N ARG A 457 -27.08 -11.09 -7.24
CA ARG A 457 -27.81 -12.26 -7.70
C ARG A 457 -27.31 -13.49 -6.98
N THR A 458 -28.21 -14.45 -6.84
CA THR A 458 -27.97 -15.71 -6.18
C THR A 458 -27.44 -16.72 -7.19
N SER A 459 -26.45 -17.51 -6.76
CA SER A 459 -25.83 -18.59 -7.53
C SER A 459 -25.83 -19.87 -6.70
N HIS A 460 -26.29 -20.95 -7.32
CA HIS A 460 -26.42 -22.26 -6.71
C HIS A 460 -25.31 -23.19 -7.22
N PHE A 461 -24.50 -23.74 -6.31
CA PHE A 461 -23.55 -24.81 -6.68
C PHE A 461 -24.29 -26.11 -6.98
N LYS A 462 -23.94 -26.76 -8.09
CA LYS A 462 -24.58 -28.02 -8.51
C LYS A 462 -24.17 -29.18 -7.59
N PRO A 463 -25.07 -30.15 -7.31
CA PRO A 463 -24.67 -31.41 -6.68
C PRO A 463 -23.56 -32.12 -7.48
N GLY A 464 -22.60 -32.76 -6.79
CA GLY A 464 -21.46 -33.43 -7.44
C GLY A 464 -20.26 -32.51 -7.69
N THR A 465 -20.36 -31.23 -7.31
CA THR A 465 -19.30 -30.23 -7.41
C THR A 465 -18.63 -29.93 -6.06
N GLU A 466 -18.74 -30.82 -5.07
CA GLU A 466 -18.13 -30.67 -3.73
C GLU A 466 -16.59 -30.55 -3.80
N TRP A 467 -15.99 -30.98 -4.90
CA TRP A 467 -14.57 -30.81 -5.20
C TRP A 467 -14.19 -29.38 -5.60
N SER A 468 -15.16 -28.51 -5.92
CA SER A 468 -14.95 -27.13 -6.34
C SER A 468 -14.10 -26.39 -5.32
N LYS A 469 -13.01 -25.79 -5.81
CA LYS A 469 -12.10 -25.00 -4.97
C LYS A 469 -12.77 -23.70 -4.57
N LEU A 470 -13.54 -23.12 -5.49
CA LEU A 470 -14.32 -21.92 -5.20
C LEU A 470 -15.36 -22.18 -4.10
N ARG A 471 -16.15 -23.26 -4.22
CA ARG A 471 -17.13 -23.66 -3.19
C ARG A 471 -16.47 -23.85 -1.83
N ALA A 472 -15.29 -24.49 -1.80
CA ALA A 472 -14.51 -24.66 -0.58
C ALA A 472 -14.06 -23.33 0.04
N LEU A 473 -13.66 -22.34 -0.78
CA LEU A 473 -13.30 -21.00 -0.33
C LEU A 473 -14.50 -20.22 0.23
N TYR A 474 -15.72 -20.49 -0.25
CA TYR A 474 -16.98 -20.03 0.39
C TYR A 474 -17.38 -20.87 1.62
N GLY A 475 -16.48 -21.69 2.17
CA GLY A 475 -16.76 -22.54 3.32
C GLY A 475 -17.67 -23.73 3.00
N GLY A 476 -17.76 -24.15 1.74
CA GLY A 476 -18.66 -25.23 1.33
C GLY A 476 -20.13 -24.81 1.33
N ALA A 477 -20.44 -23.55 1.02
CA ALA A 477 -21.81 -23.09 0.86
C ALA A 477 -22.47 -23.71 -0.39
N ASP A 478 -23.77 -23.98 -0.33
CA ASP A 478 -24.55 -24.45 -1.49
C ASP A 478 -25.01 -23.27 -2.36
N VAL A 479 -25.14 -22.11 -1.73
CA VAL A 479 -25.68 -20.88 -2.32
C VAL A 479 -24.77 -19.73 -1.94
N VAL A 480 -24.45 -18.89 -2.92
CA VAL A 480 -23.67 -17.67 -2.75
C VAL A 480 -24.36 -16.52 -3.45
N GLU A 481 -24.07 -15.30 -3.03
CA GLU A 481 -24.57 -14.09 -3.66
C GLU A 481 -23.40 -13.22 -4.10
N GLU A 482 -23.39 -12.80 -5.35
CA GLU A 482 -22.36 -11.93 -5.91
C GLU A 482 -23.00 -10.83 -6.76
N ARG A 483 -22.23 -9.76 -7.04
CA ARG A 483 -22.74 -8.63 -7.83
C ARG A 483 -22.47 -8.85 -9.31
N HIS A 484 -23.46 -8.56 -10.15
CA HIS A 484 -23.36 -8.67 -11.60
C HIS A 484 -23.46 -7.32 -12.29
N ARG A 485 -22.84 -7.24 -13.47
CA ARG A 485 -22.96 -6.11 -14.39
C ARG A 485 -22.66 -6.55 -15.83
N HIS A 486 -23.58 -7.26 -16.45
CA HIS A 486 -23.38 -7.80 -17.80
C HIS A 486 -24.70 -8.08 -18.54
N ARG A 487 -24.61 -8.40 -19.83
CA ARG A 487 -25.75 -8.62 -20.72
C ARG A 487 -25.71 -9.94 -21.50
N TYR A 488 -24.57 -10.61 -21.48
CA TYR A 488 -24.29 -11.78 -22.31
C TYR A 488 -24.02 -12.97 -21.42
N GLU A 489 -24.55 -14.12 -21.80
CA GLU A 489 -24.49 -15.36 -21.03
C GLU A 489 -23.90 -16.48 -21.87
N VAL A 490 -23.36 -17.52 -21.22
CA VAL A 490 -23.03 -18.78 -21.92
C VAL A 490 -24.30 -19.33 -22.57
N ASN A 491 -24.20 -19.72 -23.84
CA ASN A 491 -25.33 -20.23 -24.58
C ASN A 491 -25.79 -21.59 -24.00
N PRO A 492 -27.04 -21.73 -23.51
CA PRO A 492 -27.54 -22.97 -22.94
C PRO A 492 -27.44 -24.17 -23.88
N ASP A 493 -27.49 -23.95 -25.20
CA ASP A 493 -27.37 -25.01 -26.21
C ASP A 493 -26.01 -25.72 -26.17
N TYR A 494 -24.96 -25.06 -25.66
CA TYR A 494 -23.61 -25.61 -25.56
C TYR A 494 -23.26 -26.15 -24.17
N ILE A 495 -24.15 -26.04 -23.18
CA ILE A 495 -23.88 -26.43 -21.78
C ILE A 495 -23.47 -27.90 -21.67
N GLU A 496 -24.27 -28.81 -22.25
CA GLU A 496 -23.97 -30.24 -22.18
C GLU A 496 -22.66 -30.59 -22.87
N ASP A 497 -22.37 -29.94 -24.00
CA ASP A 497 -21.17 -30.21 -24.78
C ASP A 497 -19.91 -29.71 -24.07
N LEU A 498 -19.99 -28.56 -23.38
CA LEU A 498 -18.91 -28.05 -22.53
C LEU A 498 -18.61 -29.01 -21.36
N GLU A 499 -19.64 -29.51 -20.68
CA GLU A 499 -19.48 -30.47 -19.58
C GLU A 499 -18.90 -31.80 -20.07
N LYS A 500 -19.40 -32.33 -21.20
CA LYS A 500 -18.87 -33.57 -21.83
C LYS A 500 -17.41 -33.42 -22.27
N ALA A 501 -17.01 -32.23 -22.73
CA ALA A 501 -15.64 -31.93 -23.12
C ALA A 501 -14.69 -31.76 -21.90
N GLY A 502 -15.23 -31.55 -20.70
CA GLY A 502 -14.48 -31.52 -19.44
C GLY A 502 -14.43 -30.15 -18.74
N LEU A 503 -15.08 -29.11 -19.27
CA LEU A 503 -15.23 -27.83 -18.59
C LEU A 503 -16.41 -27.94 -17.61
N SER A 504 -16.13 -27.94 -16.31
CA SER A 504 -17.18 -28.11 -15.31
C SER A 504 -17.91 -26.79 -15.06
N LEU A 505 -19.23 -26.81 -15.19
CA LEU A 505 -20.09 -25.69 -14.82
C LEU A 505 -20.48 -25.90 -13.35
N THR A 506 -19.82 -25.19 -12.43
CA THR A 506 -19.94 -25.52 -10.99
C THR A 506 -21.12 -24.85 -10.30
N SER A 507 -21.55 -23.68 -10.79
CA SER A 507 -22.74 -23.00 -10.28
C SER A 507 -23.61 -22.38 -11.38
N MET A 508 -24.91 -22.31 -11.11
CA MET A 508 -25.94 -21.78 -12.01
C MET A 508 -26.77 -20.69 -11.31
N ASP A 509 -27.53 -19.91 -12.07
CA ASP A 509 -28.53 -18.99 -11.50
C ASP A 509 -29.71 -19.72 -10.85
N ASP A 510 -30.59 -18.97 -10.18
CA ASP A 510 -31.78 -19.49 -9.49
C ASP A 510 -32.70 -20.33 -10.37
N GLN A 511 -32.69 -20.08 -11.69
CA GLN A 511 -33.52 -20.80 -12.66
C GLN A 511 -32.79 -22.01 -13.27
N GLY A 512 -31.49 -22.18 -13.01
CA GLY A 512 -30.66 -23.22 -13.61
C GLY A 512 -30.43 -23.00 -15.12
N VAL A 513 -30.62 -21.78 -15.62
CA VAL A 513 -30.51 -21.44 -17.05
C VAL A 513 -29.17 -20.79 -17.36
N ARG A 514 -28.68 -19.91 -16.48
CA ARG A 514 -27.43 -19.17 -16.69
C ARG A 514 -26.30 -19.82 -15.93
N VAL A 515 -25.15 -19.93 -16.59
CA VAL A 515 -23.91 -20.41 -15.97
C VAL A 515 -23.27 -19.27 -15.19
N GLU A 516 -23.01 -19.48 -13.91
CA GLU A 516 -22.42 -18.47 -13.04
C GLU A 516 -20.94 -18.71 -12.78
N THR A 517 -20.52 -19.98 -12.70
CA THR A 517 -19.11 -20.35 -12.48
C THR A 517 -18.68 -21.52 -13.38
N ILE A 518 -17.48 -21.43 -13.95
CA ILE A 518 -16.77 -22.53 -14.59
C ILE A 518 -15.50 -22.89 -13.81
N GLU A 519 -15.16 -24.19 -13.74
CA GLU A 519 -13.91 -24.68 -13.16
C GLU A 519 -13.31 -25.85 -13.95
N LEU A 520 -11.99 -25.99 -13.89
CA LEU A 520 -11.29 -27.21 -14.33
C LEU A 520 -10.81 -28.02 -13.13
N LYS A 521 -11.37 -29.23 -12.99
CA LYS A 521 -11.14 -30.12 -11.84
C LYS A 521 -9.67 -30.46 -11.59
N ASP A 522 -8.95 -30.80 -12.65
CA ASP A 522 -7.54 -31.25 -12.58
C ASP A 522 -6.51 -30.11 -12.70
N HIS A 523 -6.95 -28.85 -12.59
CA HIS A 523 -6.11 -27.66 -12.67
C HIS A 523 -5.87 -27.06 -11.27
N PRO A 524 -4.65 -26.55 -10.93
CA PRO A 524 -4.35 -25.96 -9.61
C PRO A 524 -5.34 -24.89 -9.15
N PHE A 525 -5.69 -23.95 -10.02
CA PHE A 525 -6.81 -23.03 -9.83
C PHE A 525 -7.20 -22.44 -11.20
N PHE A 526 -8.30 -22.87 -11.81
CA PHE A 526 -8.81 -22.26 -13.04
C PHE A 526 -10.30 -22.02 -12.83
N VAL A 527 -10.64 -20.77 -12.56
CA VAL A 527 -12.00 -20.36 -12.21
C VAL A 527 -12.42 -19.23 -13.14
N GLY A 528 -13.60 -19.34 -13.72
CA GLY A 528 -14.29 -18.23 -14.37
C GLY A 528 -15.57 -17.93 -13.60
N LEU A 529 -15.81 -16.67 -13.24
CA LEU A 529 -17.06 -16.21 -12.64
C LEU A 529 -17.71 -15.19 -13.56
N GLN A 530 -19.03 -15.29 -13.73
CA GLN A 530 -19.81 -14.30 -14.45
C GLN A 530 -20.07 -13.04 -13.61
N ALA A 531 -20.00 -13.17 -12.28
CA ALA A 531 -20.09 -12.08 -11.32
C ALA A 531 -18.80 -11.24 -11.23
N HIS A 532 -18.89 -10.10 -10.53
CA HIS A 532 -17.82 -9.18 -10.16
C HIS A 532 -17.50 -9.28 -8.65
N PRO A 533 -16.72 -10.28 -8.22
CA PRO A 533 -16.40 -10.51 -6.81
C PRO A 533 -15.57 -9.37 -6.18
N GLU A 534 -14.89 -8.56 -6.98
CA GLU A 534 -14.09 -7.41 -6.54
C GLU A 534 -14.91 -6.34 -5.80
N TYR A 535 -16.22 -6.24 -6.09
CA TYR A 535 -17.12 -5.30 -5.42
C TYR A 535 -17.47 -5.72 -4.00
N LYS A 536 -17.51 -7.03 -3.71
CA LYS A 536 -17.79 -7.56 -2.36
C LYS A 536 -16.53 -7.77 -1.51
N SER A 537 -15.33 -7.55 -2.06
CA SER A 537 -14.07 -7.66 -1.32
C SER A 537 -13.96 -6.57 -0.25
N LYS A 538 -13.64 -6.95 1.00
CA LYS A 538 -13.42 -6.03 2.13
C LYS A 538 -12.01 -6.20 2.68
N THR A 539 -11.47 -5.18 3.34
CA THR A 539 -10.10 -5.19 3.86
C THR A 539 -9.83 -6.39 4.78
N LEU A 540 -10.77 -6.71 5.68
CA LEU A 540 -10.67 -7.82 6.63
C LEU A 540 -11.39 -9.09 6.18
N ALA A 541 -12.08 -9.04 5.04
CA ALA A 541 -12.79 -10.16 4.44
C ALA A 541 -12.63 -10.10 2.90
N PRO A 542 -11.46 -10.51 2.38
CA PRO A 542 -11.21 -10.51 0.94
C PRO A 542 -12.22 -11.41 0.20
N ALA A 543 -12.51 -11.07 -1.05
CA ALA A 543 -13.42 -11.86 -1.88
C ALA A 543 -12.86 -13.28 -2.10
N PRO A 544 -13.65 -14.36 -1.88
CA PRO A 544 -13.15 -15.73 -1.92
C PRO A 544 -12.45 -16.13 -3.23
N SER A 545 -12.96 -15.72 -4.39
CA SER A 545 -12.36 -16.03 -5.70
C SER A 545 -10.98 -15.37 -5.90
N LEU A 546 -10.84 -14.08 -5.57
CA LEU A 546 -9.55 -13.38 -5.64
C LEU A 546 -8.56 -13.89 -4.59
N LEU A 547 -9.05 -14.23 -3.39
CA LEU A 547 -8.25 -14.87 -2.36
C LEU A 547 -7.74 -16.23 -2.83
N GLY A 548 -8.58 -17.01 -3.51
CA GLY A 548 -8.22 -18.28 -4.13
C GLY A 548 -7.12 -18.13 -5.17
N LEU A 549 -7.21 -17.13 -6.05
CA LEU A 549 -6.17 -16.85 -7.05
C LEU A 549 -4.82 -16.55 -6.38
N VAL A 550 -4.81 -15.61 -5.43
CA VAL A 550 -3.57 -15.21 -4.75
C VAL A 550 -2.99 -16.37 -3.94
N ALA A 551 -3.83 -17.11 -3.22
CA ALA A 551 -3.40 -18.25 -2.41
C ALA A 551 -2.85 -19.39 -3.28
N ALA A 552 -3.48 -19.68 -4.41
CA ALA A 552 -2.99 -20.67 -5.38
C ALA A 552 -1.65 -20.25 -5.98
N SER A 553 -1.50 -18.97 -6.34
CA SER A 553 -0.26 -18.40 -6.87
C SER A 553 0.86 -18.38 -5.83
N SER A 554 0.50 -18.39 -4.54
CA SER A 554 1.41 -18.31 -3.40
C SER A 554 1.73 -19.67 -2.75
N GLY A 555 1.12 -20.75 -3.23
CA GLY A 555 1.27 -22.10 -2.68
C GLY A 555 0.58 -22.35 -1.33
N CYS A 556 -0.36 -21.50 -0.91
CA CYS A 556 -1.05 -21.60 0.39
C CYS A 556 -2.57 -21.80 0.28
N LEU A 557 -3.08 -22.24 -0.88
CA LEU A 557 -4.51 -22.42 -1.11
C LEU A 557 -5.17 -23.39 -0.11
N ASP A 558 -4.52 -24.52 0.17
CA ASP A 558 -5.08 -25.54 1.07
C ASP A 558 -5.23 -25.04 2.50
N GLU A 559 -4.26 -24.25 2.99
CA GLU A 559 -4.32 -23.60 4.32
C GLU A 559 -5.49 -22.62 4.42
N ILE A 560 -5.73 -21.86 3.34
CA ILE A 560 -6.83 -20.90 3.27
C ILE A 560 -8.19 -21.61 3.23
N ILE A 561 -8.30 -22.69 2.45
CA ILE A 561 -9.53 -23.50 2.38
C ILE A 561 -9.85 -24.11 3.75
N GLU A 562 -8.85 -24.65 4.44
CA GLU A 562 -9.07 -25.24 5.77
C GLU A 562 -9.51 -24.17 6.79
N ALA A 563 -8.88 -22.99 6.77
CA ALA A 563 -9.30 -21.87 7.61
C ALA A 563 -10.75 -21.43 7.34
N ALA A 564 -11.22 -21.48 6.08
CA ALA A 564 -12.59 -21.16 5.73
C ALA A 564 -13.59 -22.19 6.28
N ARG A 565 -13.24 -23.48 6.27
CA ARG A 565 -14.05 -24.57 6.85
C ARG A 565 -14.22 -24.43 8.36
N VAL A 566 -13.11 -24.26 9.09
CA VAL A 566 -13.13 -24.10 10.56
C VAL A 566 -13.98 -22.90 10.98
N LYS A 567 -13.91 -21.79 10.23
CA LYS A 567 -14.72 -20.59 10.51
C LYS A 567 -16.22 -20.87 10.41
N LYS A 568 -16.66 -21.70 9.45
CA LYS A 568 -18.08 -22.07 9.28
C LYS A 568 -18.59 -22.96 10.41
N GLU A 569 -17.78 -23.92 10.86
CA GLU A 569 -18.12 -24.77 12.00
C GLU A 569 -18.28 -23.95 13.29
N ALA A 570 -17.41 -22.96 13.50
CA ALA A 570 -17.51 -22.02 14.61
C ALA A 570 -18.76 -21.12 14.57
N THR A 571 -19.27 -20.78 13.37
CA THR A 571 -20.51 -19.99 13.23
C THR A 571 -21.80 -20.82 13.38
N ASN A 572 -21.74 -22.14 13.20
CA ASN A 572 -22.90 -23.04 13.31
C ASN A 572 -23.06 -23.68 14.71
N GLY A 573 -22.10 -23.48 15.63
CA GLY A 573 -22.13 -24.01 16.99
C GLY A 573 -22.21 -22.91 18.06
N THR A 574 -23.20 -23.00 18.96
CA THR A 574 -23.25 -22.21 20.20
C THR A 574 -22.01 -22.49 21.06
N GLN A 575 -21.24 -21.43 21.38
CA GLN A 575 -20.12 -21.35 22.33
C GLN A 575 -19.14 -22.55 22.37
N ILE A 576 -17.98 -22.40 21.73
CA ILE A 576 -16.77 -23.12 22.12
C ILE A 576 -15.61 -22.12 22.25
N ARG A 577 -15.01 -22.10 23.45
CA ARG A 577 -13.81 -21.33 23.81
C ARG A 577 -12.69 -21.61 22.80
N CYS A 578 -12.01 -20.56 22.34
CA CYS A 578 -10.78 -20.64 21.55
C CYS A 578 -9.84 -21.71 22.10
N LEU A 579 -9.72 -22.83 21.39
CA LEU A 579 -8.66 -23.80 21.59
C LEU A 579 -7.43 -23.28 20.84
N HIS A 580 -6.43 -22.88 21.61
CA HIS A 580 -5.06 -22.75 21.16
C HIS A 580 -4.61 -24.09 20.54
N ILE A 581 -4.24 -24.06 19.26
CA ILE A 581 -3.51 -25.16 18.64
C ILE A 581 -2.06 -25.03 19.13
N HIS A 582 -1.72 -25.87 20.10
CA HIS A 582 -0.35 -26.10 20.54
C HIS A 582 0.43 -26.86 19.47
N GLU A 583 1.64 -26.38 19.20
CA GLU A 583 2.70 -27.06 18.47
C GLU A 583 3.05 -28.42 19.09
N TYR A 584 3.35 -29.40 18.23
CA TYR A 584 4.04 -30.63 18.63
C TYR A 584 5.42 -30.73 17.97
N GLN A 585 6.42 -30.42 18.79
CA GLN A 585 7.74 -31.01 18.98
C GLN A 585 8.57 -31.55 17.79
N SER A 586 9.85 -31.15 17.79
CA SER A 586 10.95 -32.09 17.52
C SER A 586 12.18 -31.78 18.40
N GLN A 587 12.85 -32.87 18.80
CA GLN A 587 13.80 -33.00 19.90
C GLN A 587 15.26 -32.56 19.57
N LYS A 588 16.00 -32.27 20.65
CA LYS A 588 17.46 -32.00 20.74
C LYS A 588 18.36 -32.91 19.90
N LEU A 589 19.38 -32.31 19.27
CA LEU A 589 20.76 -32.80 19.32
C LEU A 589 21.76 -31.64 19.10
N MET A 590 22.82 -31.59 19.92
CA MET A 590 23.88 -30.58 19.90
C MET A 590 24.60 -30.52 18.54
N LYS A 591 24.76 -29.32 17.97
CA LYS A 591 25.63 -29.04 16.81
C LYS A 591 26.24 -27.64 16.93
N GLN A 592 27.47 -27.48 16.43
CA GLN A 592 28.03 -26.18 16.07
C GLN A 592 27.02 -25.44 15.19
N VAL A 593 26.48 -24.32 15.67
CA VAL A 593 25.61 -23.45 14.89
C VAL A 593 26.50 -22.54 14.06
N LYS A 594 26.41 -22.65 12.74
CA LYS A 594 26.91 -21.62 11.83
C LYS A 594 25.82 -20.58 11.69
N GLU A 595 26.10 -19.35 12.08
CA GLU A 595 25.21 -18.22 11.85
C GLU A 595 25.76 -17.40 10.69
N THR A 596 24.95 -17.19 9.66
CA THR A 596 25.29 -16.35 8.50
C THR A 596 24.88 -14.93 8.85
N THR A 597 25.83 -14.00 8.93
CA THR A 597 25.52 -12.59 9.13
C THR A 597 24.69 -12.09 7.94
N GLY A 598 23.54 -11.48 8.23
CA GLY A 598 22.50 -11.15 7.26
C GLY A 598 22.79 -10.00 6.28
N GLN A 599 23.97 -9.99 5.64
CA GLN A 599 24.21 -9.22 4.43
C GLN A 599 24.10 -10.15 3.22
N LYS A 600 22.99 -10.00 2.47
CA LYS A 600 22.85 -10.63 1.15
C LYS A 600 23.99 -10.10 0.27
N ASP A 601 24.77 -11.03 -0.28
CA ASP A 601 25.95 -10.80 -1.13
C ASP A 601 27.19 -10.21 -0.45
N HIS A 602 27.90 -11.01 0.35
CA HIS A 602 29.34 -11.30 0.18
C HIS A 602 29.76 -12.41 1.15
N ARG A 603 30.57 -13.37 0.65
CA ARG A 603 31.22 -14.53 1.32
C ARG A 603 30.73 -14.86 2.75
N ASP A 604 30.11 -16.03 2.92
CA ASP A 604 29.75 -16.66 4.20
C ASP A 604 30.85 -16.52 5.29
N LEU A 605 30.79 -15.45 6.08
CA LEU A 605 31.65 -15.27 7.25
C LEU A 605 31.12 -16.18 8.35
N THR A 606 31.86 -17.26 8.62
CA THR A 606 31.46 -18.25 9.63
C THR A 606 32.06 -17.86 10.99
N ILE A 607 31.22 -17.45 11.94
CA ILE A 607 31.68 -17.08 13.30
C ILE A 607 31.55 -18.30 14.25
N PRO A 608 32.59 -18.68 15.01
CA PRO A 608 32.47 -19.72 16.04
C PRO A 608 31.80 -19.19 17.32
N LEU A 609 30.66 -19.78 17.69
CA LEU A 609 29.95 -19.48 18.94
C LEU A 609 30.40 -20.43 20.07
N TYR A 610 30.74 -19.87 21.24
CA TYR A 610 31.15 -20.63 22.42
C TYR A 610 30.02 -20.61 23.47
N MET A 611 29.43 -21.78 23.75
CA MET A 611 28.40 -21.93 24.78
C MET A 611 29.03 -22.21 26.15
N GLU A 612 28.80 -21.33 27.11
CA GLU A 612 29.33 -21.46 28.48
C GLU A 612 28.37 -22.21 29.42
N LYS A 613 27.06 -21.91 29.34
CA LYS A 613 26.04 -22.50 30.23
C LYS A 613 24.66 -22.49 29.57
N ALA A 614 23.89 -23.56 29.74
CA ALA A 614 22.48 -23.61 29.37
C ALA A 614 21.59 -23.26 30.56
N VAL A 615 20.57 -22.42 30.35
CA VAL A 615 19.66 -21.94 31.40
C VAL A 615 18.21 -21.97 30.90
N GLU A 616 17.30 -22.49 31.74
CA GLU A 616 15.86 -22.45 31.49
C GLU A 616 15.26 -21.14 32.01
N HIS A 617 14.36 -20.53 31.23
CA HIS A 617 13.68 -19.30 31.56
C HIS A 617 12.17 -19.44 31.31
N GLU A 618 11.36 -18.65 32.01
CA GLU A 618 9.91 -18.60 31.86
C GLU A 618 9.50 -17.56 30.81
N GLU A 619 10.17 -16.41 30.83
CA GLU A 619 9.89 -15.30 29.92
C GLU A 619 11.20 -14.61 29.49
N LYS A 620 11.17 -13.95 28.34
CA LYS A 620 12.33 -13.29 27.75
C LYS A 620 11.90 -11.95 27.15
N TRP A 621 12.65 -10.90 27.46
CA TRP A 621 12.49 -9.55 26.89
C TRP A 621 13.78 -9.10 26.23
N ARG A 622 13.71 -8.06 25.41
CA ARG A 622 14.86 -7.34 24.88
C ARG A 622 14.86 -5.94 25.47
N LEU A 623 15.97 -5.59 26.11
CA LEU A 623 16.23 -4.26 26.63
C LEU A 623 17.27 -3.57 25.75
N THR A 624 16.98 -2.34 25.35
CA THR A 624 17.88 -1.48 24.60
C THR A 624 18.09 -0.16 25.34
N MET A 625 19.34 0.22 25.59
CA MET A 625 19.72 1.57 26.02
C MET A 625 20.37 2.28 24.83
N ALA A 626 19.87 3.46 24.47
CA ALA A 626 20.40 4.22 23.32
C ALA A 626 20.19 5.72 23.51
N VAL A 627 20.79 6.52 22.63
CA VAL A 627 20.46 7.95 22.49
C VAL A 627 19.49 8.13 21.32
N ASP A 628 18.28 8.60 21.62
CA ASP A 628 17.30 9.01 20.62
C ASP A 628 17.81 10.30 19.96
N ARG A 629 18.15 10.20 18.66
CA ARG A 629 18.72 11.30 17.88
C ARG A 629 17.69 12.33 17.45
N GLU A 630 16.41 11.95 17.35
CA GLU A 630 15.33 12.87 17.00
C GLU A 630 14.93 13.73 18.19
N ARG A 631 14.92 13.12 19.39
CA ARG A 631 14.54 13.79 20.64
C ARG A 631 15.71 14.34 21.45
N TYR A 632 16.95 14.04 21.05
CA TYR A 632 18.19 14.41 21.74
C TYR A 632 18.23 13.94 23.22
N ARG A 633 17.72 12.74 23.51
CA ARG A 633 17.62 12.21 24.88
C ARG A 633 18.01 10.73 24.97
N PRO A 634 18.64 10.30 26.06
CA PRO A 634 18.90 8.89 26.27
C PRO A 634 17.63 8.18 26.75
N ILE A 635 17.49 6.93 26.32
CA ILE A 635 16.27 6.14 26.45
C ILE A 635 16.60 4.70 26.83
N ILE A 636 15.70 4.07 27.56
CA ILE A 636 15.64 2.62 27.78
C ILE A 636 14.37 2.13 27.12
N LYS A 637 14.50 1.20 26.19
CA LYS A 637 13.39 0.61 25.46
C LYS A 637 13.29 -0.87 25.83
N ILE A 638 12.08 -1.37 26.08
CA ILE A 638 11.85 -2.76 26.47
C ILE A 638 10.78 -3.39 25.54
N ARG A 639 11.03 -4.61 25.10
CA ARG A 639 10.10 -5.40 24.26
C ARG A 639 10.03 -6.84 24.74
N ASP A 640 8.86 -7.48 24.69
CA ASP A 640 8.73 -8.94 24.86
C ASP A 640 9.30 -9.67 23.62
N THR A 641 10.11 -10.71 23.83
CA THR A 641 10.75 -11.49 22.75
C THR A 641 9.97 -12.72 22.30
N LYS A 642 8.74 -12.91 22.80
CA LYS A 642 7.74 -13.78 22.13
C LYS A 642 7.43 -13.34 20.69
N ASP A 643 8.01 -12.22 20.24
CA ASP A 643 8.15 -11.80 18.84
C ASP A 643 9.59 -12.09 18.33
N PRO A 644 9.81 -13.23 17.64
CA PRO A 644 11.13 -13.69 17.26
C PRO A 644 11.50 -13.14 15.89
N GLN A 645 12.33 -12.10 15.85
CA GLN A 645 13.37 -11.95 14.83
C GLN A 645 14.30 -10.76 15.16
N GLY A 646 15.61 -11.02 15.01
CA GLY A 646 16.66 -10.02 15.02
C GLY A 646 16.53 -9.12 13.79
N LEU A 647 16.76 -7.82 13.98
CA LEU A 647 16.46 -6.78 13.00
C LEU A 647 17.70 -5.95 12.70
N PRO A 648 17.96 -5.57 11.44
CA PRO A 648 19.06 -4.68 11.10
C PRO A 648 18.84 -3.24 11.65
N ASN A 649 19.96 -2.60 12.01
CA ASN A 649 20.16 -1.35 12.78
C ASN A 649 19.30 -0.11 12.46
N ALA A 650 18.46 -0.07 11.43
CA ALA A 650 17.71 1.13 11.02
C ALA A 650 16.22 1.13 11.37
N LEU A 651 15.65 0.03 11.87
CA LEU A 651 14.21 -0.09 12.20
C LEU A 651 13.94 -0.36 13.68
N TYR A 652 14.87 0.05 14.54
CA TYR A 652 14.82 -0.24 15.96
C TYR A 652 13.69 0.50 16.69
N GLU A 653 13.29 1.69 16.27
CA GLU A 653 12.46 2.53 17.14
C GLU A 653 10.97 2.16 17.22
N ARG A 654 10.44 1.38 16.26
CA ARG A 654 8.99 1.11 16.13
C ARG A 654 8.49 -0.17 16.81
N ALA A 655 9.34 -0.94 17.49
CA ALA A 655 9.01 -2.28 18.00
C ALA A 655 9.07 -2.41 19.53
N PHE A 656 9.18 -1.31 20.26
CA PHE A 656 9.26 -1.33 21.71
C PHE A 656 7.90 -1.02 22.32
N GLN A 657 7.46 -1.90 23.23
CA GLN A 657 6.16 -1.74 23.90
C GLN A 657 6.18 -0.52 24.84
N GLU A 658 7.35 -0.20 25.39
CA GLU A 658 7.53 0.94 26.31
C GLU A 658 8.91 1.59 26.11
N VAL A 659 8.92 2.93 26.14
CA VAL A 659 10.13 3.76 26.02
C VAL A 659 10.21 4.64 27.27
N PHE A 660 11.33 4.51 27.99
CA PHE A 660 11.60 5.22 29.23
C PHE A 660 12.73 6.21 29.00
N GLU A 661 12.42 7.51 29.07
CA GLU A 661 13.42 8.57 28.94
C GLU A 661 14.16 8.79 30.26
N PHE A 662 15.44 9.09 30.19
CA PHE A 662 16.21 9.59 31.34
C PHE A 662 17.09 10.76 30.95
N SER A 663 17.67 11.46 31.93
CA SER A 663 18.59 12.57 31.66
C SER A 663 20.03 12.08 31.70
N LEU A 664 20.88 12.62 30.81
CA LEU A 664 22.33 12.41 30.89
C LEU A 664 22.94 13.02 32.17
N SER A 665 22.31 14.05 32.77
CA SER A 665 22.82 14.72 33.97
C SER A 665 22.46 14.02 35.28
N THR A 666 21.24 13.48 35.39
CA THR A 666 20.76 12.79 36.60
C THR A 666 20.83 11.27 36.50
N GLY A 667 21.04 10.74 35.29
CA GLY A 667 21.01 9.30 35.03
C GLY A 667 19.63 8.68 35.25
N ILE A 668 19.62 7.37 35.49
CA ILE A 668 18.42 6.61 35.85
C ILE A 668 18.07 6.86 37.33
N THR A 669 16.84 7.29 37.61
CA THR A 669 16.33 7.53 38.98
C THR A 669 15.63 6.30 39.57
N GLU A 670 15.47 6.27 40.90
CA GLU A 670 14.71 5.21 41.59
C GLU A 670 13.23 5.16 41.20
N GLU A 671 12.67 6.31 40.85
CA GLU A 671 11.31 6.43 40.31
C GLU A 671 11.23 5.74 38.94
N LEU A 672 12.15 6.04 38.03
CA LEU A 672 12.21 5.42 36.71
C LEU A 672 12.42 3.89 36.79
N LEU A 673 13.28 3.43 37.68
CA LEU A 673 13.47 1.99 37.94
C LEU A 673 12.20 1.34 38.52
N THR A 674 11.43 2.08 39.28
CA THR A 674 10.15 1.60 39.82
C THR A 674 9.12 1.48 38.72
N ASP A 675 9.02 2.47 37.83
CA ASP A 675 8.11 2.46 36.69
C ASP A 675 8.43 1.32 35.73
N ILE A 676 9.71 1.15 35.38
CA ILE A 676 10.18 0.03 34.56
C ILE A 676 9.85 -1.31 35.24
N ALA A 677 10.05 -1.44 36.54
CA ALA A 677 9.76 -2.70 37.23
C ALA A 677 8.26 -3.00 37.37
N GLN A 678 7.40 -1.97 37.35
CA GLN A 678 5.95 -2.13 37.43
C GLN A 678 5.35 -2.63 36.10
N SER A 679 5.95 -2.28 34.97
CA SER A 679 5.42 -2.69 33.66
C SER A 679 5.54 -4.18 33.36
N PHE A 680 6.43 -4.90 34.07
CA PHE A 680 6.55 -6.36 33.95
C PHE A 680 5.48 -7.13 34.74
N HIS A 681 4.60 -6.45 35.51
CA HIS A 681 3.52 -7.05 36.31
C HIS A 681 3.97 -8.16 37.31
N LEU A 682 5.22 -8.13 37.80
CA LEU A 682 5.82 -9.20 38.62
C LEU A 682 5.58 -9.06 40.13
N GLY A 683 5.86 -10.12 40.90
CA GLY A 683 5.92 -10.11 42.37
C GLY A 683 7.12 -9.34 42.95
N LYS A 684 7.06 -8.97 44.24
CA LYS A 684 8.03 -8.05 44.89
C LYS A 684 9.50 -8.48 44.78
N GLY A 685 9.82 -9.76 44.99
CA GLY A 685 11.20 -10.27 44.92
C GLY A 685 11.82 -10.22 43.51
N SER A 686 11.00 -10.36 42.47
CA SER A 686 11.45 -10.30 41.07
C SER A 686 11.68 -8.88 40.58
N ARG A 687 10.94 -7.90 41.13
CA ARG A 687 11.14 -6.47 40.84
C ARG A 687 12.51 -5.98 41.30
N ASP A 688 12.97 -6.40 42.48
CA ASP A 688 14.27 -5.99 43.00
C ASP A 688 15.43 -6.57 42.16
N SER A 689 15.29 -7.81 41.67
CA SER A 689 16.26 -8.41 40.75
C SER A 689 16.36 -7.66 39.42
N LEU A 690 15.23 -7.22 38.85
CA LEU A 690 15.21 -6.47 37.59
C LEU A 690 15.89 -5.10 37.73
N ARG A 691 15.59 -4.38 38.83
CA ARG A 691 16.20 -3.07 39.12
C ARG A 691 17.72 -3.15 39.21
N GLU A 692 18.24 -4.17 39.88
CA GLU A 692 19.68 -4.36 40.02
C GLU A 692 20.36 -4.64 38.67
N VAL A 693 19.74 -5.43 37.80
CA VAL A 693 20.26 -5.70 36.45
C VAL A 693 20.30 -4.41 35.61
N ILE A 694 19.23 -3.61 35.60
CA ILE A 694 19.16 -2.36 34.84
C ILE A 694 20.21 -1.36 35.32
N ARG A 695 20.42 -1.22 36.64
CA ARG A 695 21.46 -0.35 37.20
C ARG A 695 22.86 -0.75 36.72
N ARG A 696 23.17 -2.05 36.70
CA ARG A 696 24.47 -2.54 36.23
C ARG A 696 24.68 -2.32 34.74
N LEU A 697 23.65 -2.59 33.93
CA LEU A 697 23.70 -2.34 32.48
C LEU A 697 23.93 -0.84 32.19
N PHE A 698 23.29 0.04 32.94
CA PHE A 698 23.48 1.47 32.82
C PHE A 698 24.90 1.92 33.18
N SER A 699 25.47 1.40 34.27
CA SER A 699 26.88 1.66 34.62
C SER A 699 27.81 1.27 33.48
N ILE A 700 27.59 0.10 32.87
CA ILE A 700 28.39 -0.36 31.73
C ILE A 700 28.18 0.55 30.51
N PHE A 701 26.94 0.91 30.19
CA PHE A 701 26.60 1.80 29.07
C PHE A 701 27.35 3.14 29.17
N GLN A 702 27.38 3.74 30.37
CA GLN A 702 28.11 4.98 30.61
C GLN A 702 29.64 4.81 30.62
N GLU A 703 30.16 3.81 31.33
CA GLU A 703 31.62 3.59 31.44
C GLU A 703 32.27 3.22 30.11
N LYS A 704 31.55 2.50 29.24
CA LYS A 704 32.04 2.07 27.94
C LYS A 704 31.79 3.08 26.83
N ASP A 705 31.14 4.20 27.13
CA ASP A 705 30.81 5.25 26.15
C ASP A 705 30.09 4.64 24.93
N ALA A 706 29.14 3.75 25.21
CA ALA A 706 28.39 3.04 24.17
C ALA A 706 27.34 3.98 23.58
N LEU A 707 27.19 3.96 22.25
CA LEU A 707 26.14 4.67 21.54
C LEU A 707 24.78 3.97 21.73
N SER A 708 24.80 2.63 21.71
CA SER A 708 23.69 1.80 22.13
C SER A 708 24.17 0.47 22.75
N LEU A 709 23.37 -0.06 23.66
CA LEU A 709 23.52 -1.36 24.31
C LEU A 709 22.20 -2.11 24.15
N GLU A 710 22.23 -3.32 23.63
CA GLU A 710 21.08 -4.20 23.51
C GLU A 710 21.35 -5.50 24.23
N THR A 711 20.38 -6.05 24.93
CA THR A 711 20.52 -7.36 25.58
C THR A 711 19.18 -8.04 25.72
N ASP A 712 19.18 -9.37 25.66
CA ASP A 712 18.02 -10.15 26.07
C ASP A 712 18.01 -10.30 27.60
N LEU A 713 16.87 -10.01 28.23
CA LEU A 713 16.61 -10.22 29.65
C LEU A 713 15.77 -11.50 29.82
N LEU A 714 16.35 -12.50 30.47
CA LEU A 714 15.71 -13.78 30.79
C LEU A 714 15.15 -13.73 32.22
N PHE A 715 13.87 -14.04 32.39
CA PHE A 715 13.27 -14.28 33.70
C PHE A 715 13.30 -15.76 34.03
N LEU A 716 14.02 -16.10 35.08
CA LEU A 716 14.30 -17.47 35.49
C LEU A 716 13.22 -17.98 36.45
N LYS A 717 13.06 -19.32 36.51
CA LYS A 717 12.12 -20.00 37.41
C LYS A 717 12.35 -19.68 38.91
N ASP A 718 13.54 -19.23 39.29
CA ASP A 718 13.85 -18.81 40.67
C ASP A 718 13.46 -17.35 40.96
N GLY A 719 12.80 -16.69 40.01
CA GLY A 719 12.30 -15.33 40.12
C GLY A 719 13.35 -14.24 39.85
N LYS A 720 14.54 -14.58 39.32
CA LYS A 720 15.61 -13.62 39.01
C LYS A 720 15.72 -13.31 37.53
N PHE A 721 16.38 -12.19 37.22
CA PHE A 721 16.72 -11.77 35.87
C PHE A 721 18.18 -12.05 35.51
N MET A 722 18.42 -12.44 34.26
CA MET A 722 19.75 -12.67 33.70
C MET A 722 19.87 -12.09 32.29
N CYS A 723 20.99 -11.44 31.97
CA CYS A 723 21.26 -10.95 30.62
C CYS A 723 21.81 -12.09 29.73
N ASN A 724 21.37 -12.13 28.49
CA ASN A 724 21.85 -13.05 27.45
C ASN A 724 22.01 -12.27 26.13
N ASN A 725 23.00 -12.65 25.32
CA ASN A 725 23.25 -12.09 23.99
C ASN A 725 23.24 -10.55 23.94
N SER A 726 24.26 -9.92 24.53
CA SER A 726 24.36 -8.47 24.60
C SER A 726 25.19 -7.89 23.45
N ASP A 727 24.60 -6.99 22.68
CA ASP A 727 25.23 -6.28 21.56
C ASP A 727 25.51 -4.82 21.94
N PHE A 728 26.67 -4.31 21.52
CA PHE A 728 27.08 -2.94 21.82
C PHE A 728 27.53 -2.22 20.55
N PHE A 729 27.11 -0.97 20.39
CA PHE A 729 27.51 -0.11 19.28
C PHE A 729 28.30 1.08 19.80
N PHE A 730 29.37 1.42 19.08
CA PHE A 730 30.31 2.47 19.46
C PHE A 730 30.55 3.41 18.29
N ASP A 731 30.70 4.69 18.59
CA ASP A 731 31.08 5.72 17.62
C ASP A 731 32.61 5.80 17.51
N ASP A 732 33.15 6.10 16.32
CA ASP A 732 34.61 6.23 16.13
C ASP A 732 35.24 7.32 17.00
N ALA A 733 34.47 8.34 17.43
CA ALA A 733 34.93 9.34 18.39
C ALA A 733 35.21 8.76 19.79
N ALA A 734 34.69 7.58 20.12
CA ALA A 734 34.99 6.86 21.36
C ALA A 734 36.34 6.12 21.29
N ARG A 735 36.95 5.98 20.11
CA ARG A 735 38.17 5.19 19.87
C ARG A 735 39.33 5.56 20.79
N GLU A 736 39.55 6.85 21.01
CA GLU A 736 40.64 7.33 21.87
C GLU A 736 40.36 7.11 23.37
N ARG A 737 39.09 7.14 23.78
CA ARG A 737 38.67 6.91 25.17
C ARG A 737 38.57 5.41 25.50
N GLN A 738 38.24 4.59 24.51
CA GLN A 738 37.98 3.15 24.63
C GLN A 738 38.98 2.31 23.83
N ARG A 739 40.28 2.67 23.86
CA ARG A 739 41.34 2.02 23.05
C ARG A 739 41.37 0.49 23.16
N LYS A 740 41.14 -0.06 24.36
CA LYS A 740 41.12 -1.52 24.60
C LYS A 740 40.00 -2.22 23.84
N LEU A 741 38.85 -1.57 23.69
CA LEU A 741 37.69 -2.10 23.01
C LEU A 741 37.90 -2.08 21.49
N PHE A 742 38.37 -0.95 20.95
CA PHE A 742 38.65 -0.83 19.50
C PHE A 742 39.81 -1.72 19.05
N PHE A 743 40.68 -2.15 19.98
CA PHE A 743 41.70 -3.17 19.71
C PHE A 743 41.10 -4.57 19.44
N LEU A 744 39.85 -4.80 19.86
CA LEU A 744 39.14 -6.07 19.62
C LEU A 744 38.44 -6.11 18.24
N ARG A 745 38.51 -5.04 17.42
CA ARG A 745 37.91 -4.96 16.07
C ARG A 745 38.49 -6.05 15.16
N ASP A 746 37.66 -7.01 14.75
CA ASP A 746 38.05 -8.08 13.83
C ASP A 746 37.84 -7.67 12.36
N LYS A 747 38.88 -7.09 11.76
CA LYS A 747 38.87 -6.64 10.36
C LYS A 747 38.65 -7.77 9.35
N LYS A 748 38.72 -9.05 9.74
CA LYS A 748 38.45 -10.17 8.82
C LYS A 748 36.97 -10.27 8.45
N GLN A 749 36.10 -9.59 9.19
CA GLN A 749 34.64 -9.65 9.02
C GLN A 749 34.07 -8.42 8.28
N GLU A 750 34.92 -7.53 7.76
CA GLU A 750 34.51 -6.29 7.09
C GLU A 750 34.76 -6.33 5.57
N ILE A 751 34.06 -5.46 4.83
CA ILE A 751 34.12 -5.42 3.36
C ILE A 751 35.53 -4.97 2.90
N PRO A 752 36.25 -5.77 2.09
CA PRO A 752 37.63 -5.47 1.70
C PRO A 752 37.83 -4.14 0.96
N GLU A 753 36.82 -3.68 0.21
CA GLU A 753 36.78 -2.41 -0.51
C GLU A 753 36.68 -1.23 0.44
N GLU A 754 35.85 -1.34 1.49
CA GLU A 754 35.72 -0.32 2.54
C GLU A 754 37.02 -0.20 3.35
N LEU A 755 37.63 -1.33 3.71
CA LEU A 755 38.95 -1.37 4.35
C LEU A 755 40.07 -0.78 3.47
N ARG A 756 39.96 -0.91 2.14
CA ARG A 756 40.90 -0.30 1.19
C ARG A 756 40.67 1.21 1.09
N ALA A 757 39.42 1.65 1.05
CA ALA A 757 39.06 3.06 1.06
C ALA A 757 39.53 3.77 2.35
N GLU A 758 39.29 3.16 3.52
CA GLU A 758 39.65 3.70 4.84
C GLU A 758 41.15 4.00 4.94
N LYS A 759 42.02 3.15 4.35
CA LYS A 759 43.48 3.35 4.33
C LYS A 759 43.93 4.62 3.61
N HIS A 760 43.10 5.12 2.70
CA HIS A 760 43.38 6.31 1.90
C HIS A 760 42.50 7.50 2.31
N GLY A 761 41.79 7.40 3.44
CA GLY A 761 40.89 8.46 3.93
C GLY A 761 39.63 8.64 3.08
N LEU A 762 39.24 7.61 2.31
CA LEU A 762 38.05 7.58 1.47
C LEU A 762 36.93 6.83 2.21
N VAL A 763 35.68 7.23 1.97
CA VAL A 763 34.51 6.46 2.43
C VAL A 763 33.89 5.78 1.23
N TYR A 764 33.85 4.46 1.22
CA TYR A 764 33.22 3.67 0.17
C TYR A 764 31.99 2.97 0.74
N VAL A 765 30.90 2.97 -0.01
CA VAL A 765 29.71 2.18 0.33
C VAL A 765 29.26 1.42 -0.91
N HIS A 766 29.07 0.12 -0.72
CA HIS A 766 28.60 -0.79 -1.75
C HIS A 766 27.09 -0.59 -2.02
N MET A 767 26.68 -0.68 -3.29
CA MET A 767 25.27 -0.64 -3.74
C MET A 767 25.03 -1.64 -4.89
N ASP A 768 23.79 -1.78 -5.35
CA ASP A 768 23.38 -2.87 -6.27
C ASP A 768 23.31 -2.49 -7.76
N GLY A 769 23.70 -1.27 -8.13
CA GLY A 769 23.59 -0.76 -9.50
C GLY A 769 24.81 -0.99 -10.40
N ASN A 770 24.92 -0.18 -11.45
CA ASN A 770 25.96 -0.27 -12.47
C ASN A 770 26.71 1.06 -12.75
N ILE A 771 26.42 2.13 -12.00
CA ILE A 771 27.11 3.42 -12.11
C ILE A 771 27.99 3.64 -10.88
N GLY A 772 29.30 3.82 -11.07
CA GLY A 772 30.22 4.12 -9.98
C GLY A 772 30.29 5.62 -9.71
N ASN A 773 30.12 6.05 -8.46
CA ASN A 773 30.09 7.47 -8.12
C ASN A 773 31.32 7.91 -7.33
N VAL A 774 31.96 9.00 -7.78
CA VAL A 774 32.95 9.74 -6.99
C VAL A 774 32.36 11.10 -6.64
N VAL A 775 32.21 11.36 -5.36
CA VAL A 775 31.58 12.57 -4.83
C VAL A 775 32.40 13.16 -3.70
N ASN A 776 32.04 14.36 -3.24
CA ASN A 776 32.53 14.89 -1.98
C ASN A 776 31.39 15.32 -1.05
N GLY A 777 31.37 14.73 0.14
CA GLY A 777 30.35 14.95 1.16
C GLY A 777 29.11 14.07 0.98
N ALA A 778 28.62 13.55 2.11
CA ALA A 778 27.45 12.65 2.16
C ALA A 778 26.18 13.25 1.53
N GLY A 779 25.96 14.57 1.64
CA GLY A 779 24.80 15.22 1.03
C GLY A 779 24.82 15.18 -0.51
N LEU A 780 26.00 15.41 -1.10
CA LEU A 780 26.16 15.33 -2.56
C LEU A 780 26.12 13.87 -3.03
N ALA A 781 26.59 12.92 -2.21
CA ALA A 781 26.47 11.49 -2.47
C ALA A 781 25.00 11.07 -2.64
N MET A 782 24.14 11.42 -1.67
CA MET A 782 22.72 11.11 -1.72
C MET A 782 22.04 11.76 -2.93
N ALA A 783 22.28 13.06 -3.14
CA ALA A 783 21.71 13.77 -4.28
C ALA A 783 22.13 13.16 -5.64
N THR A 784 23.37 12.65 -5.74
CA THR A 784 23.87 12.00 -6.95
C THR A 784 23.16 10.68 -7.22
N ASN A 785 22.93 9.88 -6.16
CA ASN A 785 22.18 8.64 -6.27
C ASN A 785 20.71 8.89 -6.66
N ASP A 786 20.08 9.92 -6.10
CA ASP A 786 18.71 10.31 -6.43
C ASP A 786 18.61 10.80 -7.88
N ALA A 787 19.57 11.60 -8.34
CA ALA A 787 19.60 12.09 -9.72
C ALA A 787 19.80 10.95 -10.73
N ILE A 788 20.67 9.98 -10.45
CA ILE A 788 20.83 8.77 -11.28
C ILE A 788 19.51 7.99 -11.34
N SER A 789 18.86 7.81 -10.20
CA SER A 789 17.59 7.07 -10.09
C SER A 789 16.46 7.76 -10.83
N LEU A 790 16.40 9.10 -10.79
CA LEU A 790 15.42 9.92 -11.52
C LEU A 790 15.47 9.69 -13.03
N TYR A 791 16.66 9.44 -13.59
CA TYR A 791 16.84 9.16 -15.01
C TYR A 791 16.85 7.66 -15.34
N GLY A 792 16.44 6.80 -14.40
CA GLY A 792 16.27 5.36 -14.62
C GLY A 792 17.54 4.51 -14.49
N GLY A 793 18.65 5.08 -13.98
CA GLY A 793 19.87 4.33 -13.69
C GLY A 793 19.96 3.89 -12.22
N SER A 794 21.04 3.16 -11.88
CA SER A 794 21.30 2.72 -10.51
C SER A 794 22.79 2.79 -10.17
N SER A 795 23.09 3.27 -8.96
CA SER A 795 24.48 3.37 -8.46
C SER A 795 25.00 2.01 -8.00
N ALA A 796 26.15 1.58 -8.50
CA ALA A 796 26.89 0.40 -8.05
C ALA A 796 27.61 0.62 -6.71
N ASN A 797 27.95 1.88 -6.44
CA ASN A 797 28.60 2.32 -5.23
C ASN A 797 28.49 3.85 -5.11
N PHE A 798 28.83 4.36 -3.94
CA PHE A 798 29.29 5.73 -3.82
C PHE A 798 30.60 5.78 -3.04
N LEU A 799 31.52 6.61 -3.52
CA LEU A 799 32.81 6.86 -2.91
C LEU A 799 32.95 8.36 -2.62
N ASP A 800 33.03 8.70 -1.34
CA ASP A 800 33.29 10.06 -0.88
C ASP A 800 34.80 10.30 -0.80
N ALA A 801 35.28 11.22 -1.64
CA ALA A 801 36.67 11.65 -1.68
C ALA A 801 37.02 12.69 -0.60
N GLY A 802 36.04 13.10 0.22
CA GLY A 802 36.20 14.07 1.29
C GLY A 802 36.53 15.48 0.77
N GLY A 803 37.11 16.31 1.65
CA GLY A 803 37.46 17.70 1.32
C GLY A 803 38.67 17.88 0.40
N GLN A 804 39.45 16.82 0.14
CA GLN A 804 40.71 16.89 -0.60
C GLN A 804 40.75 15.89 -1.76
N ALA A 805 40.36 16.39 -2.94
CA ALA A 805 40.42 15.70 -4.22
C ALA A 805 41.83 15.80 -4.84
N THR A 806 42.84 15.22 -4.18
CA THR A 806 44.23 15.14 -4.68
C THR A 806 44.38 14.10 -5.79
N LYS A 807 45.50 14.15 -6.52
CA LYS A 807 45.85 13.11 -7.51
C LYS A 807 45.84 11.71 -6.89
N GLU A 808 46.44 11.53 -5.72
CA GLU A 808 46.55 10.22 -5.08
C GLU A 808 45.19 9.69 -4.62
N THR A 809 44.36 10.54 -4.01
CA THR A 809 43.00 10.15 -3.58
C THR A 809 42.11 9.83 -4.78
N MET A 810 42.18 10.59 -5.88
CA MET A 810 41.44 10.29 -7.12
C MET A 810 41.90 8.99 -7.79
N LEU A 811 43.22 8.75 -7.83
CA LEU A 811 43.77 7.51 -8.37
C LEU A 811 43.27 6.29 -7.62
N GLN A 812 43.26 6.33 -6.28
CA GLN A 812 42.75 5.23 -5.47
C GLN A 812 41.23 5.10 -5.58
N ALA A 813 40.50 6.22 -5.64
CA ALA A 813 39.05 6.21 -5.83
C ALA A 813 38.66 5.47 -7.12
N PHE A 814 39.30 5.82 -8.24
CA PHE A 814 39.05 5.15 -9.51
C PHE A 814 39.47 3.67 -9.49
N LYS A 815 40.58 3.30 -8.84
CA LYS A 815 40.98 1.88 -8.69
C LYS A 815 39.95 1.07 -7.90
N ILE A 816 39.40 1.63 -6.84
CA ILE A 816 38.39 0.98 -6.01
C ILE A 816 37.09 0.80 -6.80
N ILE A 817 36.58 1.89 -7.40
CA ILE A 817 35.36 1.84 -8.20
C ILE A 817 35.48 0.88 -9.38
N MET A 818 36.59 0.93 -10.12
CA MET A 818 36.81 0.05 -11.28
C MET A 818 37.12 -1.41 -10.89
N SER A 819 37.34 -1.71 -9.61
CA SER A 819 37.46 -3.10 -9.14
C SER A 819 36.10 -3.81 -9.09
N ASP A 820 35.01 -3.04 -9.03
CA ASP A 820 33.65 -3.55 -9.16
C ASP A 820 33.30 -3.76 -10.64
N LYS A 821 33.16 -5.03 -11.04
CA LYS A 821 32.88 -5.43 -12.42
C LYS A 821 31.50 -5.00 -12.93
N ARG A 822 30.59 -4.61 -12.02
CA ARG A 822 29.24 -4.14 -12.35
C ARG A 822 29.27 -2.72 -12.88
N VAL A 823 30.30 -1.92 -12.55
CA VAL A 823 30.43 -0.54 -12.99
C VAL A 823 30.58 -0.49 -14.51
N LYS A 824 29.63 0.15 -15.20
CA LYS A 824 29.60 0.38 -16.65
C LYS A 824 29.81 1.84 -17.04
N ALA A 825 29.61 2.77 -16.13
CA ALA A 825 29.99 4.18 -16.27
C ALA A 825 30.40 4.75 -14.91
N ILE A 826 31.24 5.78 -14.92
CA ILE A 826 31.64 6.51 -13.71
C ILE A 826 31.07 7.93 -13.77
N LEU A 827 30.39 8.36 -12.71
CA LEU A 827 29.98 9.75 -12.52
C LEU A 827 30.84 10.39 -11.42
N VAL A 828 31.67 11.35 -11.81
CA VAL A 828 32.41 12.21 -10.89
C VAL A 828 31.62 13.49 -10.69
N ASN A 829 30.99 13.66 -9.54
CA ASN A 829 30.21 14.84 -9.18
C ASN A 829 30.79 15.50 -7.94
N ILE A 830 31.57 16.57 -8.14
CA ILE A 830 32.31 17.22 -7.07
C ILE A 830 31.96 18.70 -6.97
N TYR A 831 31.71 19.16 -5.75
CA TYR A 831 31.56 20.57 -5.42
C TYR A 831 32.87 21.14 -4.83
N GLY A 832 33.61 21.91 -5.63
CA GLY A 832 34.88 22.54 -5.28
C GLY A 832 34.73 23.86 -4.51
N GLY A 833 34.26 23.77 -3.25
CA GLY A 833 34.16 24.94 -2.36
C GLY A 833 35.51 25.41 -1.82
N ILE A 834 36.22 24.51 -1.13
CA ILE A 834 37.53 24.78 -0.49
C ILE A 834 38.68 24.56 -1.49
N THR A 835 38.67 23.41 -2.18
CA THR A 835 39.63 23.09 -3.24
C THR A 835 39.07 23.59 -4.57
N ARG A 836 39.83 24.40 -5.30
CA ARG A 836 39.41 24.96 -6.60
C ARG A 836 39.22 23.86 -7.65
N CYS A 837 38.19 23.99 -8.48
CA CYS A 837 37.82 23.01 -9.49
C CYS A 837 38.88 22.80 -10.57
N ASP A 838 39.75 23.78 -10.86
CA ASP A 838 40.87 23.60 -11.79
C ASP A 838 41.94 22.66 -11.22
N MET A 839 42.28 22.77 -9.94
CA MET A 839 43.17 21.82 -9.26
C MET A 839 42.57 20.40 -9.17
N ILE A 840 41.25 20.33 -8.97
CA ILE A 840 40.52 19.05 -8.98
C ILE A 840 40.55 18.43 -10.38
N ALA A 841 40.32 19.22 -11.42
CA ALA A 841 40.41 18.79 -12.81
C ALA A 841 41.82 18.27 -13.14
N GLU A 842 42.88 18.98 -12.76
CA GLU A 842 44.27 18.52 -12.91
C GLU A 842 44.51 17.18 -12.20
N SER A 843 43.96 17.01 -11.00
CA SER A 843 44.06 15.76 -10.24
C SER A 843 43.33 14.60 -10.91
N ILE A 844 42.13 14.83 -11.45
CA ILE A 844 41.36 13.85 -12.22
C ILE A 844 42.11 13.46 -13.49
N ILE A 845 42.63 14.43 -14.26
CA ILE A 845 43.38 14.20 -15.50
C ILE A 845 44.64 13.38 -15.20
N ALA A 846 45.41 13.77 -14.19
CA ALA A 846 46.63 13.09 -13.80
C ALA A 846 46.37 11.65 -13.31
N ALA A 847 45.29 11.43 -12.55
CA ALA A 847 44.88 10.10 -12.12
C ALA A 847 44.40 9.23 -13.30
N ALA A 848 43.56 9.77 -14.19
CA ALA A 848 43.07 9.06 -15.36
C ALA A 848 44.18 8.72 -16.36
N SER A 849 45.14 9.62 -16.60
CA SER A 849 46.30 9.35 -17.46
C SER A 849 47.20 8.24 -16.89
N GLU A 850 47.37 8.18 -15.56
CA GLU A 850 48.18 7.14 -14.92
C GLU A 850 47.51 5.75 -14.96
N LEU A 851 46.17 5.69 -14.98
CA LEU A 851 45.42 4.44 -15.12
C LEU A 851 45.47 3.87 -16.54
N GLY A 852 45.88 4.66 -17.54
CA GLY A 852 45.81 4.30 -18.95
C GLY A 852 44.38 4.46 -19.52
N PRO A 853 44.04 3.82 -20.65
CA PRO A 853 42.71 3.92 -21.24
C PRO A 853 41.64 3.47 -20.26
N LEU A 854 40.72 4.37 -19.91
CA LEU A 854 39.60 4.06 -19.03
C LEU A 854 38.73 2.97 -19.68
N LYS A 855 38.54 1.85 -18.97
CA LYS A 855 37.73 0.71 -19.46
C LYS A 855 36.24 1.02 -19.56
N VAL A 856 35.79 2.01 -18.80
CA VAL A 856 34.40 2.47 -18.73
C VAL A 856 34.37 3.98 -18.96
N PRO A 857 33.35 4.51 -19.65
CA PRO A 857 33.22 5.94 -19.88
C PRO A 857 33.03 6.68 -18.54
N MET A 858 33.57 7.91 -18.48
CA MET A 858 33.53 8.75 -17.30
C MET A 858 32.82 10.08 -17.62
N VAL A 859 31.82 10.43 -16.83
CA VAL A 859 31.16 11.74 -16.84
C VAL A 859 31.68 12.55 -15.66
N VAL A 860 32.15 13.76 -15.93
CA VAL A 860 32.69 14.65 -14.89
C VAL A 860 31.89 15.94 -14.84
N ARG A 861 31.35 16.22 -13.66
CA ARG A 861 30.69 17.47 -13.31
C ARG A 861 31.40 18.11 -12.14
N LEU A 862 31.90 19.33 -12.36
CA LEU A 862 32.55 20.17 -11.36
C LEU A 862 31.79 21.47 -11.20
N GLN A 863 31.50 21.85 -9.95
CA GLN A 863 30.89 23.14 -9.61
C GLN A 863 31.56 23.75 -8.39
N GLY A 864 31.73 25.06 -8.36
CA GLY A 864 32.40 25.76 -7.26
C GLY A 864 33.42 26.76 -7.79
N THR A 865 34.47 27.01 -7.00
CA THR A 865 35.49 28.00 -7.33
C THR A 865 36.28 27.56 -8.56
N ASN A 866 36.37 28.41 -9.60
CA ASN A 866 37.03 28.13 -10.89
C ASN A 866 36.45 26.93 -11.67
N SER A 867 35.15 26.61 -11.52
CA SER A 867 34.53 25.49 -12.24
C SER A 867 34.64 25.61 -13.76
N GLU A 868 34.45 26.80 -14.35
CA GLU A 868 34.59 27.00 -15.80
C GLU A 868 35.99 26.66 -16.31
N ALA A 869 37.03 27.08 -15.58
CA ALA A 869 38.42 26.76 -15.91
C ALA A 869 38.71 25.26 -15.78
N GLY A 870 38.22 24.61 -14.71
CA GLY A 870 38.37 23.17 -14.52
C GLY A 870 37.64 22.33 -15.57
N LEU A 871 36.42 22.70 -15.92
CA LEU A 871 35.66 22.03 -17.00
C LEU A 871 36.34 22.23 -18.37
N LYS A 872 36.97 23.39 -18.62
CA LYS A 872 37.75 23.62 -19.83
C LYS A 872 38.99 22.71 -19.89
N LEU A 873 39.73 22.59 -18.79
CA LEU A 873 40.87 21.66 -18.69
C LEU A 873 40.48 20.21 -18.99
N LEU A 874 39.33 19.77 -18.47
CA LEU A 874 38.81 18.42 -18.75
C LEU A 874 38.40 18.22 -20.21
N LYS A 875 37.84 19.24 -20.87
CA LYS A 875 37.47 19.19 -22.29
C LYS A 875 38.68 19.16 -23.22
N ASP A 876 39.73 19.89 -22.86
CA ASP A 876 40.97 19.97 -23.64
C ASP A 876 41.85 18.71 -23.44
N ALA A 877 41.57 17.90 -22.41
CA ALA A 877 42.23 16.63 -22.19
C ALA A 877 41.73 15.58 -23.21
N THR A 878 42.63 14.99 -24.00
CA THR A 878 42.35 13.85 -24.90
C THR A 878 42.18 12.54 -24.12
N LEU A 879 41.26 12.52 -23.16
CA LEU A 879 40.86 11.36 -22.36
C LEU A 879 39.36 11.17 -22.61
N ASN A 880 38.86 9.93 -22.64
CA ASN A 880 37.46 9.60 -22.93
C ASN A 880 36.51 10.05 -21.79
N ILE A 881 36.44 11.37 -21.55
CA ILE A 881 35.78 12.04 -20.45
C ILE A 881 34.67 12.93 -21.02
N HIS A 882 33.44 12.69 -20.59
CA HIS A 882 32.28 13.49 -20.90
C HIS A 882 32.17 14.60 -19.86
N VAL A 883 32.25 15.86 -20.30
CA VAL A 883 32.26 17.02 -19.39
C VAL A 883 30.92 17.73 -19.46
N GLU A 884 30.20 17.76 -18.34
CA GLU A 884 28.89 18.39 -18.22
C GLU A 884 28.80 19.22 -16.94
N ALA A 885 28.33 20.46 -17.05
CA ALA A 885 28.24 21.40 -15.93
C ALA A 885 26.91 21.24 -15.18
N ASP A 886 25.84 20.97 -15.92
CA ASP A 886 24.52 20.78 -15.36
C ASP A 886 24.41 19.42 -14.67
N PHE A 887 23.90 19.43 -13.44
CA PHE A 887 23.86 18.22 -12.64
C PHE A 887 22.90 17.17 -13.22
N GLY A 888 21.72 17.58 -13.69
CA GLY A 888 20.73 16.68 -14.28
C GLY A 888 21.24 16.05 -15.57
N LYS A 889 21.83 16.85 -16.46
CA LYS A 889 22.43 16.34 -17.70
C LYS A 889 23.62 15.41 -17.44
N ALA A 890 24.45 15.69 -16.44
CA ALA A 890 25.57 14.81 -16.10
C ALA A 890 25.08 13.44 -15.61
N ALA A 891 24.04 13.41 -14.77
CA ALA A 891 23.40 12.16 -14.35
C ALA A 891 22.76 11.43 -15.54
N GLN A 892 21.97 12.12 -16.36
CA GLN A 892 21.33 11.54 -17.55
C GLN A 892 22.35 10.94 -18.53
N GLU A 893 23.48 11.62 -18.75
CA GLU A 893 24.55 11.13 -19.62
C GLU A 893 25.25 9.91 -19.02
N ALA A 894 25.46 9.88 -17.70
CA ALA A 894 26.03 8.71 -17.02
C ALA A 894 25.14 7.47 -17.16
N VAL A 895 23.81 7.65 -17.02
CA VAL A 895 22.82 6.58 -17.25
C VAL A 895 22.88 6.10 -18.70
N ARG A 896 22.83 7.01 -19.66
CA ARG A 896 22.89 6.69 -21.10
C ARG A 896 24.15 5.88 -21.45
N LEU A 897 25.30 6.25 -20.89
CA LEU A 897 26.57 5.57 -21.13
C LEU A 897 26.63 4.18 -20.45
N ALA A 898 26.08 4.05 -19.25
CA ALA A 898 25.98 2.77 -18.56
C ALA A 898 25.11 1.77 -19.35
N ASP A 899 24.00 2.24 -19.92
CA ASP A 899 23.10 1.44 -20.76
C ASP A 899 23.78 0.96 -22.05
N ILE A 900 24.61 1.80 -22.67
CA ILE A 900 25.41 1.41 -23.84
C ILE A 900 26.44 0.34 -23.45
N GLY A 901 27.12 0.52 -22.31
CA GLY A 901 28.07 -0.46 -21.79
C GLY A 901 27.43 -1.81 -21.48
N ALA A 902 26.22 -1.80 -20.91
CA ALA A 902 25.46 -3.02 -20.63
C ALA A 902 25.05 -3.75 -21.92
N LYS A 903 24.66 -3.02 -22.97
CA LYS A 903 24.28 -3.58 -24.28
C LYS A 903 25.45 -4.13 -25.10
N ALA A 904 26.68 -3.69 -24.84
CA ALA A 904 27.87 -4.20 -25.52
C ALA A 904 28.35 -5.55 -24.95
N GLU A 905 27.90 -5.92 -23.75
CA GLU A 905 28.23 -7.20 -23.09
C GLU A 905 27.12 -8.27 -23.24
N SER A 906 25.89 -7.88 -23.61
CA SER A 906 24.76 -8.77 -23.94
C SER A 906 24.76 -9.18 -25.40
#